data_AF-A0A820P1R4-F1
#
_entry.id   AF-A0A820P1R4-F1
#
_cell.length_a   1.000
_cell.length_b   1.000
_cell.length_c   1.000
_cell.angle_alpha   90.00
_cell.angle_beta   90.00
_cell.angle_gamma   90.00
#
_symmetry.space_group_name_H-M   'P 1'
#
loop_
_entity.id
_entity.type
_entity.pdbx_description
1 polymer ?
#
loop_
_entity_poly.entity_id
_entity_poly.type
_entity_poly.pdbx_seq_one_letter_code
_entity_poly.pdbx_strand_id
1 'polypeptide(L)'
;MNGSYGNTNFVVRLRGLPWNTTQVEVQNFLQGCNVRQTNFVTNDQGRATGECFVVLESNEDVDIAKSFHQKNIGSRYIEVFESNADEMTQTTKNNTAATTNNNNNNNNNNNNANSNSNTTNQNSENNSSNTDNWREPVVRLRGLPYNSSKEDVTRFFDGLDIAQNGVHISSSKPAGEAFVAFVNMDNALRALEFNRMNMGHRYIEVFKSTYAEARASIMNDTQSMARQRGSGPNQNYGNQRQGNYGGYSGNMGGSGGNSGFNNNMNQFDGPPQDNYNFGGADDAGNNFPMNNQMGSGTGVKRPMTVSFTMKIRGVPFEAGEKEVFEFFSPVVPIRLEQENTPRGKPPIWYAEFGSREEATEALTYHKKYMGTRYIELLPLYDDANRSKMMATPTPEELDRQLDEFIDKLVEDKDQLPKGELDDAFWKDLEGHPFFLKEMPDDGAELHPATAALQALQWDDDEDTPLDRAKKFKDEGNKYYGYKKYRNAILAYTEGIKQRCSDPTINAVLFCNRATANFYLGNYRSALHDCVFSRKCKSDHLKAFIKGAESFFYSCLMFSNNNAQLIEMRDRSAKLQKEKERDERKQQGRERKQKSEHEKVLNAIRERNIHLQKDPSIDIFDISSNPAGSCVQLNETDQTLTFPVVFLYPEYAQTDYVKTFHENTRLIEQLSVLFESLAPWDEEGKYTLDRIAIYYEDRRKYELKTVSSDKTLLEVLQLPGYVVQLGMPSFIIMIPDSPFAKHYLKMHAEL
;
A
#
# COMPACT_ATOMS: atom_id res chain seq x y z
N MET A 1 -51.08 -11.63 -27.76
CA MET A 1 -51.64 -10.28 -28.02
C MET A 1 -50.47 -9.36 -28.32
N ASN A 2 -50.45 -8.71 -29.47
CA ASN A 2 -49.36 -7.78 -29.83
C ASN A 2 -49.64 -6.40 -29.24
N GLY A 3 -48.70 -5.85 -28.48
CA GLY A 3 -48.70 -4.45 -28.07
C GLY A 3 -47.55 -3.72 -28.75
N SER A 4 -47.87 -2.82 -29.68
CA SER A 4 -46.87 -1.95 -30.31
C SER A 4 -46.51 -0.81 -29.36
N TYR A 5 -45.25 -0.72 -28.95
CA TYR A 5 -44.70 0.49 -28.34
C TYR A 5 -43.85 1.21 -29.38
N GLY A 6 -44.32 2.39 -29.81
CA GLY A 6 -43.65 3.23 -30.80
C GLY A 6 -42.41 3.93 -30.23
N ASN A 7 -41.66 4.61 -31.12
CA ASN A 7 -40.48 5.42 -30.80
C ASN A 7 -40.59 6.20 -29.47
N THR A 8 -39.79 5.83 -28.49
CA THR A 8 -39.55 6.61 -27.27
C THR A 8 -38.13 7.16 -27.30
N ASN A 9 -37.97 8.41 -27.74
CA ASN A 9 -36.68 9.10 -27.79
C ASN A 9 -36.28 9.75 -26.44
N PHE A 10 -37.08 9.58 -25.39
CA PHE A 10 -36.91 10.23 -24.09
C PHE A 10 -36.17 9.30 -23.12
N VAL A 11 -34.85 9.22 -23.27
CA VAL A 11 -33.98 8.40 -22.40
C VAL A 11 -32.89 9.28 -21.80
N VAL A 12 -32.62 9.12 -20.50
CA VAL A 12 -31.45 9.72 -19.85
C VAL A 12 -30.54 8.64 -19.28
N ARG A 13 -29.22 8.85 -19.37
CA ARG A 13 -28.20 7.98 -18.78
C ARG A 13 -27.69 8.62 -17.50
N LEU A 14 -27.84 7.91 -16.38
CA LEU A 14 -27.31 8.26 -15.07
C LEU A 14 -25.99 7.54 -14.82
N ARG A 15 -24.99 8.25 -14.32
CA ARG A 15 -23.66 7.72 -14.07
C ARG A 15 -23.11 8.20 -12.73
N GLY A 16 -22.35 7.34 -12.05
CA GLY A 16 -21.81 7.60 -10.71
C GLY A 16 -22.66 7.02 -9.56
N LEU A 17 -23.67 6.20 -9.88
CA LEU A 17 -24.56 5.59 -8.90
C LEU A 17 -23.78 4.70 -7.90
N PRO A 18 -24.04 4.79 -6.59
CA PRO A 18 -23.59 3.80 -5.62
C PRO A 18 -23.93 2.35 -6.06
N TRP A 19 -23.03 1.39 -5.82
CA TRP A 19 -23.20 0.01 -6.31
C TRP A 19 -24.40 -0.75 -5.72
N ASN A 20 -25.05 -0.20 -4.69
CA ASN A 20 -26.24 -0.73 -4.05
C ASN A 20 -27.51 0.10 -4.33
N THR A 21 -27.46 1.08 -5.24
CA THR A 21 -28.61 1.94 -5.56
C THR A 21 -29.76 1.14 -6.15
N THR A 22 -30.96 1.40 -5.62
CA THR A 22 -32.22 0.76 -6.00
C THR A 22 -32.99 1.61 -7.02
N GLN A 23 -33.96 1.00 -7.71
CA GLN A 23 -34.88 1.72 -8.61
C GLN A 23 -35.63 2.84 -7.88
N VAL A 24 -36.02 2.62 -6.62
CA VAL A 24 -36.74 3.60 -5.79
C VAL A 24 -35.87 4.83 -5.51
N GLU A 25 -34.58 4.64 -5.22
CA GLU A 25 -33.65 5.76 -5.02
C GLU A 25 -33.43 6.57 -6.32
N VAL A 26 -33.42 5.92 -7.49
CA VAL A 26 -33.36 6.61 -8.79
C VAL A 26 -34.64 7.41 -9.07
N GLN A 27 -35.81 6.86 -8.74
CA GLN A 27 -37.09 7.56 -8.88
C GLN A 27 -37.22 8.75 -7.91
N ASN A 28 -36.77 8.58 -6.67
CA ASN A 28 -36.71 9.67 -5.68
C ASN A 28 -35.69 10.75 -6.07
N PHE A 29 -34.59 10.38 -6.74
CA PHE A 29 -33.61 11.34 -7.25
C PHE A 29 -34.17 12.19 -8.39
N LEU A 30 -34.90 11.57 -9.33
CA LEU A 30 -35.57 12.27 -10.43
C LEU A 30 -36.99 12.74 -10.06
N GLN A 31 -37.18 13.22 -8.82
CA GLN A 31 -38.49 13.70 -8.35
C GLN A 31 -39.00 14.85 -9.24
N GLY A 32 -40.20 14.66 -9.79
CA GLY A 32 -40.79 15.58 -10.77
C GLY A 32 -40.65 15.15 -12.23
N CYS A 33 -39.93 14.06 -12.52
CA CYS A 33 -39.92 13.40 -13.83
C CYS A 33 -40.85 12.18 -13.84
N ASN A 34 -41.59 11.97 -14.93
CA ASN A 34 -42.42 10.79 -15.14
C ASN A 34 -41.56 9.60 -15.61
N VAL A 35 -40.99 8.87 -14.65
CA VAL A 35 -40.13 7.70 -14.89
C VAL A 35 -40.94 6.46 -15.26
N ARG A 36 -40.85 6.02 -16.52
CA ARG A 36 -41.50 4.79 -17.01
C ARG A 36 -40.71 3.52 -16.70
N GLN A 37 -39.38 3.54 -16.82
CA GLN A 37 -38.53 2.37 -16.61
C GLN A 37 -37.11 2.75 -16.20
N THR A 38 -36.49 1.97 -15.31
CA THR A 38 -35.08 2.11 -14.91
C THR A 38 -34.33 0.81 -15.27
N ASN A 39 -33.30 0.92 -16.10
CA ASN A 39 -32.48 -0.18 -16.59
C ASN A 39 -31.05 -0.05 -16.07
N PHE A 40 -30.69 -0.82 -15.03
CA PHE A 40 -29.34 -0.83 -14.48
C PHE A 40 -28.36 -1.57 -15.39
N VAL A 41 -27.18 -1.00 -15.58
CA VAL A 41 -26.11 -1.64 -16.33
C VAL A 41 -25.29 -2.53 -15.39
N THR A 42 -25.15 -3.80 -15.76
CA THR A 42 -24.22 -4.74 -15.13
C THR A 42 -23.03 -5.02 -16.04
N ASN A 43 -21.99 -5.64 -15.49
CA ASN A 43 -20.93 -6.27 -16.28
C ASN A 43 -21.21 -7.76 -16.51
N ASP A 44 -20.35 -8.43 -17.28
CA ASP A 44 -20.40 -9.86 -17.62
C ASP A 44 -20.45 -10.82 -16.40
N GLN A 45 -20.20 -10.32 -15.19
CA GLN A 45 -20.29 -11.06 -13.92
C GLN A 45 -21.51 -10.66 -13.07
N GLY A 46 -22.49 -9.95 -13.65
CA GLY A 46 -23.73 -9.52 -13.00
C GLY A 46 -23.56 -8.42 -11.95
N ARG A 47 -22.41 -7.74 -11.88
CA ARG A 47 -22.17 -6.65 -10.91
C ARG A 47 -22.58 -5.31 -11.50
N ALA A 48 -23.27 -4.48 -10.72
CA ALA A 48 -23.64 -3.12 -11.10
C ALA A 48 -22.41 -2.27 -11.45
N THR A 49 -22.44 -1.57 -12.59
CA THR A 49 -21.34 -0.72 -13.05
C THR A 49 -21.34 0.67 -12.40
N GLY A 50 -22.45 1.05 -11.76
CA GLY A 50 -22.71 2.44 -11.33
C GLY A 50 -23.34 3.31 -12.41
N GLU A 51 -23.86 2.70 -13.48
CA GLU A 51 -24.62 3.38 -14.55
C GLU A 51 -26.02 2.77 -14.70
N CYS A 52 -27.01 3.59 -15.05
CA CYS A 52 -28.34 3.13 -15.47
C CYS A 52 -28.93 4.04 -16.55
N PHE A 53 -29.84 3.49 -17.35
CA PHE A 53 -30.67 4.25 -18.28
C PHE A 53 -32.08 4.37 -17.72
N VAL A 54 -32.67 5.56 -17.83
CA VAL A 54 -34.03 5.85 -17.37
C VAL A 54 -34.86 6.28 -18.57
N VAL A 55 -35.96 5.56 -18.82
CA VAL A 55 -36.95 5.90 -19.85
C VAL A 55 -37.99 6.82 -19.23
N LEU A 56 -38.20 7.97 -19.85
CA LEU A 56 -39.10 9.03 -19.42
C LEU A 56 -40.33 9.12 -20.35
N GLU A 57 -41.36 9.83 -19.93
CA GLU A 57 -42.63 9.95 -20.67
C GLU A 57 -42.59 11.03 -21.77
N SER A 58 -41.91 12.15 -21.52
CA SER A 58 -41.85 13.31 -22.42
C SER A 58 -40.45 13.93 -22.54
N ASN A 59 -40.29 14.87 -23.48
CA ASN A 59 -39.07 15.68 -23.58
C ASN A 59 -38.91 16.68 -22.42
N GLU A 60 -40.03 17.13 -21.84
CA GLU A 60 -40.01 18.03 -20.68
C GLU A 60 -39.43 17.30 -19.45
N ASP A 61 -39.77 16.03 -19.26
CA ASP A 61 -39.14 15.18 -18.24
C ASP A 61 -37.63 15.02 -18.45
N VAL A 62 -37.14 14.97 -19.70
CA VAL A 62 -35.70 14.88 -20.03
C VAL A 62 -34.97 16.15 -19.59
N ASP A 63 -35.55 17.33 -19.84
CA ASP A 63 -34.95 18.60 -19.45
C ASP A 63 -35.04 18.84 -17.93
N ILE A 64 -36.12 18.41 -17.27
CA ILE A 64 -36.20 18.36 -15.82
C ILE A 64 -35.11 17.41 -15.27
N ALA A 65 -34.95 16.21 -15.83
CA ALA A 65 -33.93 15.25 -15.40
C ALA A 65 -32.50 15.79 -15.55
N LYS A 66 -32.19 16.49 -16.65
CA LYS A 66 -30.89 17.17 -16.83
C LYS A 66 -30.59 18.17 -15.71
N SER A 67 -31.60 18.83 -15.14
CA SER A 67 -31.43 19.74 -14.00
C SER A 67 -30.95 19.06 -12.70
N PHE A 68 -30.92 17.72 -12.65
CA PHE A 68 -30.35 16.93 -11.56
C PHE A 68 -28.88 16.54 -11.77
N HIS A 69 -28.25 16.95 -12.88
CA HIS A 69 -26.81 16.79 -13.08
C HIS A 69 -26.02 17.38 -11.90
N GLN A 70 -25.03 16.63 -11.40
CA GLN A 70 -24.21 16.91 -10.21
C GLN A 70 -24.93 16.95 -8.85
N LYS A 71 -26.23 16.64 -8.77
CA LYS A 71 -26.90 16.37 -7.48
C LYS A 71 -26.53 14.98 -6.96
N ASN A 72 -26.69 14.75 -5.65
CA ASN A 72 -26.20 13.54 -4.99
C ASN A 72 -27.26 12.43 -4.80
N ILE A 73 -26.87 11.18 -5.00
CA ILE A 73 -27.52 10.00 -4.40
C ILE A 73 -26.55 9.43 -3.34
N GLY A 74 -26.97 9.49 -2.08
CA GLY A 74 -26.09 9.16 -0.95
C GLY A 74 -24.85 10.06 -0.94
N SER A 75 -23.66 9.45 -1.01
CA SER A 75 -22.36 10.15 -1.01
C SER A 75 -21.73 10.35 -2.39
N ARG A 76 -22.50 10.18 -3.48
CA ARG A 76 -22.03 10.31 -4.87
C ARG A 76 -22.85 11.35 -5.63
N TYR A 77 -22.17 12.28 -6.31
CA TYR A 77 -22.78 13.10 -7.33
C TYR A 77 -23.10 12.25 -8.56
N ILE A 78 -24.25 12.51 -9.18
CA ILE A 78 -24.73 11.78 -10.35
C ILE A 78 -24.59 12.66 -11.60
N GLU A 79 -23.91 12.14 -12.61
CA GLU A 79 -23.88 12.75 -13.93
C GLU A 79 -25.14 12.30 -14.70
N VAL A 80 -26.00 13.25 -15.06
CA VAL A 80 -27.15 13.02 -15.95
C VAL A 80 -26.77 13.42 -17.37
N PHE A 81 -27.00 12.54 -18.34
CA PHE A 81 -26.81 12.79 -19.77
C PHE A 81 -28.09 12.46 -20.55
N GLU A 82 -28.34 13.18 -21.65
CA GLU A 82 -29.31 12.76 -22.66
C GLU A 82 -28.78 11.52 -23.40
N SER A 83 -29.69 10.60 -23.75
CA SER A 83 -29.39 9.31 -24.36
C SER A 83 -30.55 8.91 -25.27
N ASN A 84 -30.38 7.83 -26.05
CA ASN A 84 -31.44 7.27 -26.88
C ASN A 84 -31.68 5.78 -26.59
N ALA A 85 -32.76 5.23 -27.17
CA ALA A 85 -33.14 3.83 -27.00
C ALA A 85 -32.14 2.84 -27.65
N ASP A 86 -31.42 3.24 -28.69
CA ASP A 86 -30.41 2.39 -29.34
C ASP A 86 -29.19 2.20 -28.46
N GLU A 87 -28.65 3.27 -27.87
CA GLU A 87 -27.57 3.22 -26.86
C GLU A 87 -27.98 2.36 -25.66
N MET A 88 -29.15 2.64 -25.07
CA MET A 88 -29.69 1.86 -23.96
C MET A 88 -29.80 0.37 -24.29
N THR A 89 -30.32 0.02 -25.48
CA THR A 89 -30.46 -1.40 -25.83
C THR A 89 -29.13 -2.05 -26.19
N GLN A 90 -28.17 -1.35 -26.80
CA GLN A 90 -26.82 -1.90 -27.06
C GLN A 90 -26.09 -2.21 -25.74
N THR A 91 -26.08 -1.28 -24.79
CA THR A 91 -25.42 -1.48 -23.48
C THR A 91 -26.13 -2.55 -22.63
N THR A 92 -27.45 -2.68 -22.73
CA THR A 92 -28.22 -3.66 -21.94
C THR A 92 -28.22 -5.06 -22.56
N LYS A 93 -28.30 -5.19 -23.90
CA LYS A 93 -28.38 -6.51 -24.60
C LYS A 93 -27.15 -7.39 -24.40
N ASN A 94 -25.97 -6.79 -24.25
CA ASN A 94 -24.72 -7.52 -24.01
C ASN A 94 -24.76 -8.37 -22.71
N ASN A 95 -25.66 -8.05 -21.77
CA ASN A 95 -25.84 -8.81 -20.52
C ASN A 95 -26.94 -9.88 -20.58
N THR A 96 -27.81 -9.90 -21.60
CA THR A 96 -29.02 -10.76 -21.62
C THR A 96 -28.93 -11.99 -22.53
N ALA A 97 -27.86 -12.15 -23.33
CA ALA A 97 -27.74 -13.19 -24.36
C ALA A 97 -27.37 -14.60 -23.85
N ALA A 98 -27.71 -14.94 -22.60
CA ALA A 98 -27.29 -16.19 -21.94
C ALA A 98 -28.46 -17.09 -21.46
N THR A 99 -29.67 -16.98 -22.05
CA THR A 99 -30.73 -18.00 -21.93
C THR A 99 -31.69 -17.95 -23.11
N THR A 100 -31.52 -18.89 -24.06
CA THR A 100 -32.54 -19.57 -24.91
C THR A 100 -31.90 -20.01 -26.24
N ASN A 101 -32.08 -21.28 -26.62
CA ASN A 101 -31.43 -21.90 -27.77
C ASN A 101 -32.11 -21.63 -29.13
N ASN A 102 -31.29 -21.70 -30.19
CA ASN A 102 -31.59 -22.13 -31.56
C ASN A 102 -32.75 -21.47 -32.33
N ASN A 103 -32.42 -20.77 -33.43
CA ASN A 103 -32.57 -21.32 -34.79
C ASN A 103 -32.06 -20.38 -35.90
N ASN A 104 -31.82 -20.96 -37.08
CA ASN A 104 -31.71 -20.33 -38.42
C ASN A 104 -30.39 -19.64 -38.84
N ASN A 105 -29.47 -20.49 -39.27
CA ASN A 105 -28.67 -20.44 -40.51
C ASN A 105 -28.93 -19.33 -41.56
N ASN A 106 -27.81 -18.99 -42.25
CA ASN A 106 -27.70 -18.52 -43.64
C ASN A 106 -28.17 -17.07 -43.92
N ASN A 107 -27.56 -16.30 -44.84
CA ASN A 107 -26.82 -16.71 -46.05
C ASN A 107 -25.90 -15.57 -46.57
N ASN A 108 -25.02 -15.89 -47.54
CA ASN A 108 -24.46 -14.98 -48.56
C ASN A 108 -23.48 -13.86 -48.15
N ASN A 109 -22.58 -13.37 -49.03
CA ASN A 109 -21.80 -14.04 -50.09
C ASN A 109 -20.66 -13.11 -50.54
N ASN A 110 -19.68 -13.67 -51.27
CA ASN A 110 -18.58 -13.06 -52.01
C ASN A 110 -18.77 -11.63 -52.55
N ASN A 111 -17.67 -10.85 -52.58
CA ASN A 111 -16.91 -10.50 -53.80
C ASN A 111 -15.67 -9.66 -53.44
N ASN A 112 -14.48 -9.65 -54.09
CA ASN A 112 -13.73 -10.45 -55.07
C ASN A 112 -12.88 -9.45 -55.92
N ALA A 113 -11.71 -9.88 -56.42
CA ALA A 113 -10.84 -9.21 -57.41
C ALA A 113 -10.11 -7.90 -56.95
N ASN A 114 -8.92 -7.52 -57.44
CA ASN A 114 -7.94 -8.13 -58.39
C ASN A 114 -6.54 -7.52 -58.01
N SER A 115 -5.37 -8.19 -57.98
CA SER A 115 -4.62 -9.01 -58.96
C SER A 115 -3.58 -8.24 -59.81
N ASN A 116 -2.29 -8.61 -59.66
CA ASN A 116 -1.15 -8.51 -60.63
C ASN A 116 -0.70 -7.08 -61.05
N SER A 117 0.54 -6.75 -61.50
CA SER A 117 1.82 -7.44 -61.86
C SER A 117 2.92 -6.34 -62.04
N ASN A 118 4.26 -6.54 -62.12
CA ASN A 118 5.14 -7.74 -62.12
C ASN A 118 6.63 -7.40 -61.73
N THR A 119 7.43 -8.47 -61.62
CA THR A 119 8.90 -8.68 -61.46
C THR A 119 9.91 -7.81 -62.25
N THR A 120 11.00 -7.33 -61.60
CA THR A 120 12.43 -7.69 -61.88
C THR A 120 13.47 -7.09 -60.90
N ASN A 121 14.62 -7.77 -60.75
CA ASN A 121 15.79 -7.36 -59.96
C ASN A 121 16.69 -6.35 -60.70
N GLN A 122 17.31 -5.40 -59.99
CA GLN A 122 18.76 -5.41 -59.68
C GLN A 122 19.23 -4.15 -58.91
N ASN A 123 19.96 -4.41 -57.80
CA ASN A 123 21.02 -3.62 -57.15
C ASN A 123 20.86 -2.12 -56.77
N SER A 124 21.52 -1.82 -55.65
CA SER A 124 21.94 -0.52 -55.12
C SER A 124 20.88 0.40 -54.53
N GLU A 125 20.94 0.48 -53.19
CA GLU A 125 20.69 1.65 -52.34
C GLU A 125 19.26 2.25 -52.30
N ASN A 126 18.83 2.55 -51.07
CA ASN A 126 17.59 3.26 -50.70
C ASN A 126 16.27 2.50 -50.90
N ASN A 127 15.84 1.80 -49.84
CA ASN A 127 14.50 1.98 -49.26
C ASN A 127 14.38 1.26 -47.90
N SER A 128 14.96 1.87 -46.86
CA SER A 128 14.60 1.59 -45.46
C SER A 128 13.73 2.73 -44.96
N SER A 129 12.41 2.61 -45.16
CA SER A 129 11.47 3.66 -44.76
C SER A 129 10.03 3.14 -44.65
N ASN A 130 9.67 2.59 -43.48
CA ASN A 130 8.34 2.85 -42.89
C ASN A 130 8.16 2.50 -41.40
N THR A 131 9.22 2.21 -40.62
CA THR A 131 9.07 1.74 -39.22
C THR A 131 9.82 2.50 -38.13
N ASP A 132 10.75 3.43 -38.44
CA ASP A 132 11.63 4.05 -37.43
C ASP A 132 11.66 5.59 -37.47
N ASN A 133 10.53 6.23 -37.14
CA ASN A 133 10.47 7.67 -36.80
C ASN A 133 10.37 7.94 -35.29
N TRP A 134 10.39 6.89 -34.45
CA TRP A 134 10.52 7.04 -33.00
C TRP A 134 12.01 7.16 -32.61
N ARG A 135 12.57 8.36 -32.81
CA ARG A 135 13.86 8.77 -32.22
C ARG A 135 13.61 9.78 -31.11
N GLU A 136 14.53 9.87 -30.16
CA GLU A 136 14.39 10.76 -29.01
C GLU A 136 14.46 12.25 -29.45
N PRO A 137 13.68 13.13 -28.80
CA PRO A 137 13.03 12.98 -27.49
C PRO A 137 11.58 12.44 -27.50
N VAL A 138 11.17 11.88 -26.37
CA VAL A 138 9.80 11.38 -26.13
C VAL A 138 9.27 11.88 -24.78
N VAL A 139 7.99 12.25 -24.71
CA VAL A 139 7.27 12.50 -23.45
C VAL A 139 6.19 11.45 -23.23
N ARG A 140 5.84 11.21 -21.97
CA ARG A 140 4.74 10.34 -21.55
C ARG A 140 3.63 11.17 -20.93
N LEU A 141 2.42 11.00 -21.45
CA LEU A 141 1.17 11.53 -20.93
C LEU A 141 0.47 10.53 -20.03
N ARG A 142 -0.27 11.04 -19.04
CA ARG A 142 -1.14 10.24 -18.17
C ARG A 142 -2.39 11.01 -17.80
N GLY A 143 -3.52 10.29 -17.71
CA GLY A 143 -4.81 10.88 -17.35
C GLY A 143 -5.66 11.29 -18.56
N LEU A 144 -5.34 10.79 -19.77
CA LEU A 144 -6.17 11.05 -20.96
C LEU A 144 -7.64 10.67 -20.72
N PRO A 145 -8.61 11.46 -21.19
CA PRO A 145 -10.00 11.01 -21.34
C PRO A 145 -10.09 9.66 -22.06
N TYR A 146 -11.04 8.81 -21.65
CA TYR A 146 -11.17 7.43 -22.13
C TYR A 146 -11.40 7.28 -23.64
N ASN A 147 -11.82 8.36 -24.31
CA ASN A 147 -12.12 8.46 -25.73
C ASN A 147 -11.14 9.36 -26.52
N SER A 148 -9.99 9.71 -25.94
CA SER A 148 -9.01 10.61 -26.59
C SER A 148 -8.44 9.98 -27.86
N SER A 149 -8.49 10.71 -28.97
CA SER A 149 -7.87 10.30 -30.23
C SER A 149 -6.41 10.78 -30.34
N LYS A 150 -5.69 10.36 -31.39
CA LYS A 150 -4.34 10.88 -31.64
C LYS A 150 -4.37 12.38 -31.96
N GLU A 151 -5.42 12.83 -32.62
CA GLU A 151 -5.68 14.22 -32.99
C GLU A 151 -5.96 15.09 -31.75
N ASP A 152 -6.59 14.54 -30.70
CA ASP A 152 -6.72 15.24 -29.40
C ASP A 152 -5.37 15.47 -28.73
N VAL A 153 -4.48 14.47 -28.79
CA VAL A 153 -3.11 14.57 -28.27
C VAL A 153 -2.28 15.57 -29.07
N THR A 154 -2.43 15.60 -30.41
CA THR A 154 -1.78 16.60 -31.26
C THR A 154 -2.30 18.02 -30.95
N ARG A 155 -3.62 18.20 -30.80
CA ARG A 155 -4.23 19.50 -30.45
C ARG A 155 -3.85 19.99 -29.05
N PHE A 156 -3.60 19.09 -28.10
CA PHE A 156 -3.14 19.47 -26.76
C PHE A 156 -1.73 20.07 -26.76
N PHE A 157 -0.91 19.74 -27.75
CA PHE A 157 0.44 20.29 -27.95
C PHE A 157 0.52 21.22 -29.16
N ASP A 158 -0.57 21.96 -29.46
CA ASP A 158 -0.58 22.91 -30.58
C ASP A 158 0.54 23.95 -30.42
N GLY A 159 1.27 24.22 -31.51
CA GLY A 159 2.50 25.01 -31.51
C GLY A 159 3.81 24.27 -31.15
N LEU A 160 3.79 22.93 -30.99
CA LEU A 160 4.98 22.09 -30.86
C LEU A 160 5.06 21.04 -31.99
N ASP A 161 6.23 20.90 -32.64
CA ASP A 161 6.39 19.93 -33.75
C ASP A 161 6.55 18.50 -33.24
N ILE A 162 5.46 17.74 -33.33
CA ILE A 162 5.41 16.29 -33.07
C ILE A 162 6.00 15.53 -34.27
N ALA A 163 6.79 14.49 -34.00
CA ALA A 163 7.38 13.66 -35.05
C ALA A 163 6.30 12.90 -35.85
N GLN A 164 6.56 12.64 -37.14
CA GLN A 164 5.59 11.94 -38.00
C GLN A 164 5.31 10.52 -37.47
N ASN A 165 4.03 10.20 -37.23
CA ASN A 165 3.54 9.00 -36.53
C ASN A 165 4.02 8.86 -35.06
N GLY A 166 4.51 9.94 -34.45
CA GLY A 166 5.07 9.98 -33.10
C GLY A 166 4.07 9.91 -31.94
N VAL A 167 2.77 9.72 -32.19
CA VAL A 167 1.75 9.57 -31.13
C VAL A 167 1.32 8.10 -30.99
N HIS A 168 1.50 7.53 -29.81
CA HIS A 168 1.01 6.20 -29.41
C HIS A 168 0.16 6.30 -28.15
N ILE A 169 -1.10 5.90 -28.22
CA ILE A 169 -2.01 5.82 -27.07
C ILE A 169 -2.11 4.34 -26.69
N SER A 170 -1.81 3.98 -25.44
CA SER A 170 -1.75 2.57 -25.06
C SER A 170 -3.13 2.02 -24.72
N SER A 171 -3.49 0.87 -25.32
CA SER A 171 -4.71 0.13 -25.01
C SER A 171 -4.59 -0.79 -23.78
N SER A 172 -3.37 -1.00 -23.26
CA SER A 172 -3.08 -2.01 -22.22
C SER A 172 -3.49 -1.64 -20.78
N LYS A 173 -3.96 -0.42 -20.48
CA LYS A 173 -4.26 0.04 -19.11
C LYS A 173 -5.52 0.90 -18.99
N PRO A 174 -6.30 0.77 -17.89
CA PRO A 174 -7.46 1.64 -17.58
C PRO A 174 -7.08 3.06 -17.09
N ALA A 175 -5.88 3.57 -17.44
CA ALA A 175 -5.31 4.79 -16.88
C ALA A 175 -5.25 5.98 -17.86
N GLY A 176 -5.48 5.75 -19.16
CA GLY A 176 -5.31 6.77 -20.20
C GLY A 176 -3.87 7.25 -20.28
N GLU A 177 -2.97 6.40 -20.79
CA GLU A 177 -1.54 6.70 -20.97
C GLU A 177 -1.21 6.79 -22.46
N ALA A 178 -0.37 7.76 -22.83
CA ALA A 178 0.11 7.93 -24.20
C ALA A 178 1.58 8.37 -24.22
N PHE A 179 2.24 8.16 -25.34
CA PHE A 179 3.62 8.59 -25.61
C PHE A 179 3.63 9.48 -26.86
N VAL A 180 4.41 10.55 -26.82
CA VAL A 180 4.55 11.53 -27.91
C VAL A 180 6.03 11.79 -28.17
N ALA A 181 6.50 11.44 -29.36
CA ALA A 181 7.82 11.79 -29.87
C ALA A 181 7.79 13.17 -30.55
N PHE A 182 8.77 14.02 -30.26
CA PHE A 182 8.90 15.35 -30.88
C PHE A 182 10.07 15.40 -31.85
N VAL A 183 10.05 16.39 -32.76
CA VAL A 183 11.10 16.56 -33.78
C VAL A 183 12.46 16.95 -33.17
N ASN A 184 12.48 17.66 -32.03
CA ASN A 184 13.70 18.11 -31.36
C ASN A 184 13.53 18.18 -29.82
N MET A 185 14.66 18.23 -29.09
CA MET A 185 14.71 18.28 -27.62
C MET A 185 13.93 19.47 -27.05
N ASP A 186 14.02 20.64 -27.67
CA ASP A 186 13.39 21.87 -27.17
C ASP A 186 11.86 21.77 -27.17
N ASN A 187 11.27 21.15 -28.19
CA ASN A 187 9.83 20.89 -28.24
C ASN A 187 9.39 19.92 -27.13
N ALA A 188 10.18 18.89 -26.83
CA ALA A 188 9.89 17.96 -25.73
C ALA A 188 10.11 18.57 -24.34
N LEU A 189 11.00 19.55 -24.19
CA LEU A 189 11.16 20.31 -22.96
C LEU A 189 9.98 21.28 -22.76
N ARG A 190 9.60 22.05 -23.79
CA ARG A 190 8.40 22.90 -23.77
C ARG A 190 7.11 22.11 -23.53
N ALA A 191 7.01 20.89 -24.04
CA ALA A 191 5.88 20.00 -23.75
C ALA A 191 5.67 19.73 -22.25
N LEU A 192 6.72 19.81 -21.41
CA LEU A 192 6.58 19.62 -19.95
C LEU A 192 5.83 20.77 -19.27
N GLU A 193 5.80 21.95 -19.88
CA GLU A 193 5.08 23.13 -19.38
C GLU A 193 3.55 22.93 -19.45
N PHE A 194 3.09 22.02 -20.31
CA PHE A 194 1.67 21.63 -20.43
C PHE A 194 1.22 20.69 -19.30
N ASN A 195 2.09 20.34 -18.36
CA ASN A 195 1.74 19.51 -17.21
C ASN A 195 0.64 20.16 -16.36
N ARG A 196 -0.43 19.41 -16.09
CA ARG A 196 -1.68 19.81 -15.44
C ARG A 196 -2.63 20.70 -16.27
N MET A 197 -2.33 20.97 -17.54
CA MET A 197 -3.32 21.57 -18.45
C MET A 197 -4.44 20.58 -18.77
N ASN A 198 -5.63 21.09 -19.10
CA ASN A 198 -6.81 20.27 -19.36
C ASN A 198 -6.91 19.83 -20.83
N MET A 199 -7.12 18.54 -21.04
CA MET A 199 -7.58 17.96 -22.31
C MET A 199 -9.04 17.52 -22.11
N GLY A 200 -9.97 18.33 -22.60
CA GLY A 200 -11.40 18.17 -22.24
C GLY A 200 -11.63 18.39 -20.74
N HIS A 201 -12.30 17.43 -20.08
CA HIS A 201 -12.64 17.50 -18.65
C HIS A 201 -11.57 16.94 -17.70
N ARG A 202 -10.39 16.55 -18.20
CA ARG A 202 -9.30 15.99 -17.37
C ARG A 202 -8.02 16.80 -17.51
N TYR A 203 -7.37 17.09 -16.39
CA TYR A 203 -5.98 17.54 -16.39
C TYR A 203 -5.06 16.40 -16.83
N ILE A 204 -4.07 16.71 -17.65
CA ILE A 204 -3.09 15.74 -18.16
C ILE A 204 -1.78 15.91 -17.40
N GLU A 205 -1.25 14.81 -16.86
CA GLU A 205 0.10 14.79 -16.30
C GLU A 205 1.12 14.53 -17.45
N VAL A 206 2.08 15.43 -17.64
CA VAL A 206 3.13 15.32 -18.67
C VAL A 206 4.48 15.03 -18.01
N PHE A 207 5.20 14.02 -18.51
CA PHE A 207 6.49 13.57 -17.95
C PHE A 207 7.55 13.39 -19.05
N LYS A 208 8.82 13.63 -18.71
CA LYS A 208 9.95 13.12 -19.51
C LYS A 208 9.85 11.59 -19.61
N SER A 209 10.23 11.04 -20.76
CA SER A 209 10.22 9.60 -21.04
C SER A 209 11.37 9.27 -22.00
N THR A 210 11.57 7.99 -22.30
CA THR A 210 12.61 7.51 -23.23
C THR A 210 11.96 6.73 -24.37
N TYR A 211 12.69 6.57 -25.49
CA TYR A 211 12.20 5.72 -26.57
C TYR A 211 11.98 4.27 -26.11
N ALA A 212 12.82 3.76 -25.20
CA ALA A 212 12.69 2.40 -24.67
C ALA A 212 11.33 2.15 -23.99
N GLU A 213 10.82 3.11 -23.20
CA GLU A 213 9.50 3.01 -22.55
C GLU A 213 8.35 3.02 -23.57
N ALA A 214 8.40 3.93 -24.54
CA ALA A 214 7.40 4.00 -25.60
C ALA A 214 7.37 2.73 -26.46
N ARG A 215 8.55 2.21 -26.84
CA ARG A 215 8.67 0.97 -27.63
C ARG A 215 8.10 -0.24 -26.90
N ALA A 216 8.33 -0.35 -25.58
CA ALA A 216 7.75 -1.41 -24.76
C ALA A 216 6.21 -1.34 -24.70
N SER A 217 5.63 -0.14 -24.66
CA SER A 217 4.17 0.03 -24.75
C SER A 217 3.63 -0.42 -26.11
N ILE A 218 4.23 0.04 -27.21
CA ILE A 218 3.86 -0.31 -28.59
C ILE A 218 3.89 -1.84 -28.81
N MET A 219 4.94 -2.52 -28.31
CA MET A 219 5.07 -3.97 -28.43
C MET A 219 3.98 -4.74 -27.67
N ASN A 220 3.63 -4.31 -26.45
CA ASN A 220 2.57 -4.95 -25.66
C ASN A 220 1.17 -4.82 -26.30
N ASP A 221 0.86 -3.66 -26.86
CA ASP A 221 -0.41 -3.44 -27.58
C ASP A 221 -0.44 -4.24 -28.91
N THR A 222 0.68 -4.33 -29.63
CA THR A 222 0.78 -5.16 -30.85
C THR A 222 0.57 -6.65 -30.56
N GLN A 223 1.14 -7.16 -29.46
CA GLN A 223 1.10 -8.58 -29.10
C GLN A 223 -0.23 -9.01 -28.48
N SER A 224 -0.99 -8.09 -27.88
CA SER A 224 -2.35 -8.34 -27.41
C SER A 224 -3.36 -8.36 -28.57
N MET A 225 -3.21 -7.51 -29.58
CA MET A 225 -4.01 -7.58 -30.82
C MET A 225 -3.81 -8.90 -31.59
N ALA A 226 -2.58 -9.45 -31.61
CA ALA A 226 -2.29 -10.72 -32.27
C ALA A 226 -3.05 -11.91 -31.66
N ARG A 227 -3.32 -11.89 -30.34
CA ARG A 227 -4.09 -12.94 -29.65
C ARG A 227 -5.60 -12.91 -29.93
N GLN A 228 -6.14 -11.78 -30.39
CA GLN A 228 -7.57 -11.64 -30.71
C GLN A 228 -7.93 -12.01 -32.16
N ARG A 229 -6.96 -12.08 -33.09
CA ARG A 229 -7.21 -12.39 -34.51
C ARG A 229 -6.99 -13.86 -34.92
N GLY A 230 -6.57 -14.72 -34.00
CA GLY A 230 -6.14 -16.09 -34.28
C GLY A 230 -7.05 -17.21 -33.78
N SER A 231 -8.34 -17.21 -34.13
CA SER A 231 -9.24 -18.36 -33.93
C SER A 231 -10.37 -18.40 -34.97
N GLY A 232 -10.15 -19.14 -36.05
CA GLY A 232 -11.17 -19.57 -37.02
C GLY A 232 -11.09 -21.10 -37.20
N PRO A 233 -12.23 -21.81 -37.34
CA PRO A 233 -12.24 -23.26 -37.18
C PRO A 233 -11.85 -24.00 -38.45
N ASN A 234 -11.19 -25.15 -38.30
CA ASN A 234 -11.37 -26.22 -39.27
C ASN A 234 -11.58 -27.56 -38.57
N GLN A 235 -12.58 -28.30 -39.05
CA GLN A 235 -12.84 -29.67 -38.63
C GLN A 235 -12.04 -30.64 -39.51
N ASN A 236 -11.81 -31.81 -38.93
CA ASN A 236 -12.07 -33.13 -39.52
C ASN A 236 -10.92 -34.09 -39.89
N TYR A 237 -11.16 -35.32 -39.42
CA TYR A 237 -10.69 -36.65 -39.81
C TYR A 237 -9.22 -37.10 -39.67
N GLY A 238 -9.07 -38.15 -38.83
CA GLY A 238 -7.93 -39.07 -38.75
C GLY A 238 -7.15 -38.97 -37.43
N ASN A 239 -7.08 -40.00 -36.56
CA ASN A 239 -7.74 -41.31 -36.56
C ASN A 239 -7.84 -41.85 -35.10
N GLN A 240 -8.56 -42.95 -34.89
CA GLN A 240 -8.84 -43.54 -33.57
C GLN A 240 -7.68 -44.37 -32.97
N ARG A 241 -7.81 -44.65 -31.66
CA ARG A 241 -7.12 -45.69 -30.84
C ARG A 241 -5.65 -45.38 -30.49
N GLN A 242 -5.23 -45.38 -29.22
CA GLN A 242 -5.28 -46.45 -28.20
C GLN A 242 -4.37 -47.64 -28.58
N GLY A 243 -3.17 -47.69 -28.01
CA GLY A 243 -2.22 -48.79 -28.25
C GLY A 243 -0.83 -48.52 -27.66
N ASN A 244 -0.58 -49.03 -26.46
CA ASN A 244 0.73 -49.04 -25.80
C ASN A 244 1.58 -50.23 -26.28
N TYR A 245 2.90 -50.04 -26.39
CA TYR A 245 4.03 -50.99 -26.49
C TYR A 245 4.78 -51.26 -27.82
N GLY A 246 6.12 -51.03 -27.76
CA GLY A 246 7.20 -51.85 -28.35
C GLY A 246 7.51 -51.65 -29.85
N GLY A 247 8.75 -51.45 -30.32
CA GLY A 247 10.07 -51.37 -29.67
C GLY A 247 11.02 -52.54 -30.02
N TYR A 248 12.09 -52.27 -30.79
CA TYR A 248 13.29 -53.11 -31.05
C TYR A 248 14.35 -52.20 -31.74
N SER A 249 15.67 -52.37 -31.65
CA SER A 249 16.60 -53.30 -30.95
C SER A 249 18.01 -52.61 -30.88
N GLY A 250 18.97 -52.94 -30.01
CA GLY A 250 19.01 -53.84 -28.85
C GLY A 250 20.41 -53.92 -28.20
N ASN A 251 20.51 -54.72 -27.12
CA ASN A 251 21.69 -55.38 -26.51
C ASN A 251 22.67 -54.55 -25.62
N MET A 252 23.20 -55.04 -24.48
CA MET A 252 23.03 -56.34 -23.77
C MET A 252 23.49 -56.24 -22.28
N GLY A 253 22.82 -56.96 -21.36
CA GLY A 253 23.34 -57.43 -20.05
C GLY A 253 23.51 -56.41 -18.90
N GLY A 254 23.19 -56.71 -17.63
CA GLY A 254 22.52 -57.92 -17.10
C GLY A 254 22.27 -57.89 -15.58
N SER A 255 21.06 -58.31 -15.20
CA SER A 255 20.61 -58.96 -13.94
C SER A 255 21.17 -58.63 -12.54
N GLY A 256 20.24 -58.28 -11.63
CA GLY A 256 19.99 -59.12 -10.44
C GLY A 256 19.86 -58.44 -9.06
N GLY A 257 18.79 -58.74 -8.31
CA GLY A 257 18.94 -58.87 -6.84
C GLY A 257 18.11 -58.04 -5.85
N ASN A 258 16.79 -57.89 -6.04
CA ASN A 258 15.73 -58.09 -5.02
C ASN A 258 15.84 -57.54 -3.54
N SER A 259 14.79 -56.82 -3.12
CA SER A 259 14.19 -56.75 -1.75
C SER A 259 14.95 -56.16 -0.54
N GLY A 260 14.26 -55.31 0.25
CA GLY A 260 14.64 -54.98 1.64
C GLY A 260 13.86 -53.81 2.25
N PHE A 261 13.28 -53.99 3.45
CA PHE A 261 12.51 -52.98 4.18
C PHE A 261 13.36 -52.17 5.19
N ASN A 262 12.79 -51.02 5.61
CA ASN A 262 12.94 -50.33 6.91
C ASN A 262 14.13 -49.40 7.23
N ASN A 263 13.76 -48.22 7.75
CA ASN A 263 14.31 -47.43 8.87
C ASN A 263 15.82 -47.49 9.18
N ASN A 264 16.51 -46.33 9.24
CA ASN A 264 16.74 -45.60 10.52
C ASN A 264 17.36 -44.18 10.33
N MET A 265 17.50 -43.47 11.46
CA MET A 265 18.04 -42.13 11.72
C MET A 265 19.55 -41.92 11.39
N ASN A 266 19.93 -40.64 11.20
CA ASN A 266 21.26 -40.01 11.39
C ASN A 266 22.48 -40.51 10.57
N GLN A 267 23.22 -39.59 9.92
CA GLN A 267 24.41 -38.92 10.48
C GLN A 267 25.04 -37.90 9.47
N PHE A 268 25.93 -37.01 9.96
CA PHE A 268 26.85 -36.14 9.18
C PHE A 268 27.69 -36.97 8.17
N ASP A 269 28.20 -36.48 7.04
CA ASP A 269 29.20 -35.38 6.88
C ASP A 269 29.50 -35.10 5.38
N GLY A 270 30.18 -33.98 5.07
CA GLY A 270 31.01 -33.84 3.85
C GLY A 270 30.44 -33.10 2.61
N PRO A 271 31.05 -31.98 2.15
CA PRO A 271 30.76 -31.33 0.86
C PRO A 271 31.61 -31.91 -0.28
N PRO A 272 31.25 -31.66 -1.56
CA PRO A 272 32.30 -31.10 -2.44
C PRO A 272 31.84 -30.10 -3.52
N GLN A 273 32.76 -29.15 -3.75
CA GLN A 273 33.21 -28.61 -5.04
C GLN A 273 32.34 -27.62 -5.83
N ASP A 274 32.90 -26.41 -5.90
CA ASP A 274 32.70 -25.41 -6.93
C ASP A 274 32.92 -25.98 -8.34
N ASN A 275 32.13 -25.50 -9.30
CA ASN A 275 32.57 -25.42 -10.68
C ASN A 275 32.24 -24.03 -11.23
N TYR A 276 33.22 -23.13 -11.18
CA TYR A 276 33.18 -21.90 -11.94
C TYR A 276 33.24 -22.26 -13.43
N ASN A 277 32.24 -21.85 -14.21
CA ASN A 277 32.49 -21.52 -15.60
C ASN A 277 32.04 -20.10 -15.88
N PHE A 278 33.02 -19.28 -16.24
CA PHE A 278 32.89 -17.84 -16.47
C PHE A 278 32.36 -17.60 -17.89
N GLY A 279 31.48 -16.62 -18.04
CA GLY A 279 30.95 -16.16 -19.33
C GLY A 279 30.43 -14.75 -19.12
N GLY A 280 31.35 -13.79 -19.10
CA GLY A 280 31.04 -12.40 -18.77
C GLY A 280 30.48 -11.60 -19.93
N ALA A 281 29.83 -10.50 -19.54
CA ALA A 281 29.69 -9.23 -20.26
C ALA A 281 28.79 -9.25 -21.53
N ASP A 282 27.99 -8.21 -21.80
CA ASP A 282 28.18 -6.80 -21.44
C ASP A 282 27.12 -6.17 -20.51
N ASP A 283 27.50 -5.02 -19.95
CA ASP A 283 26.78 -4.20 -18.97
C ASP A 283 26.23 -2.89 -19.61
N ALA A 284 25.60 -2.05 -18.77
CA ALA A 284 25.05 -0.72 -19.00
C ALA A 284 23.64 -0.67 -19.65
N GLY A 285 22.68 0.09 -19.10
CA GLY A 285 22.71 0.84 -17.85
C GLY A 285 21.59 1.87 -17.80
N ASN A 286 20.93 2.00 -16.64
CA ASN A 286 20.32 3.23 -16.10
C ASN A 286 19.37 2.87 -14.94
N ASN A 287 19.86 3.07 -13.71
CA ASN A 287 18.99 3.20 -12.54
C ASN A 287 19.39 4.50 -11.83
N PHE A 288 18.66 5.58 -12.13
CA PHE A 288 18.90 6.90 -11.51
C PHE A 288 18.38 6.89 -10.06
N PRO A 289 19.24 7.11 -9.03
CA PRO A 289 18.77 7.53 -7.73
C PRO A 289 18.42 9.01 -7.80
N MET A 290 17.12 9.35 -7.86
CA MET A 290 16.74 10.76 -7.92
C MET A 290 16.90 11.42 -6.54
N ASN A 291 18.00 12.18 -6.44
CA ASN A 291 18.22 13.35 -5.62
C ASN A 291 16.92 14.01 -5.13
N ASN A 292 16.76 14.16 -3.81
CA ASN A 292 15.72 15.01 -3.22
C ASN A 292 16.42 16.17 -2.51
N GLN A 293 16.59 17.29 -3.23
CA GLN A 293 17.35 18.44 -2.76
C GLN A 293 16.50 19.31 -1.80
N MET A 294 17.19 19.99 -0.88
CA MET A 294 16.65 20.60 0.33
C MET A 294 15.60 21.71 0.11
N GLY A 295 14.63 21.76 1.03
CA GLY A 295 14.04 23.00 1.53
C GLY A 295 14.52 23.26 2.96
N SER A 296 14.88 24.51 3.26
CA SER A 296 15.47 24.95 4.54
C SER A 296 14.58 24.71 5.78
N GLY A 297 15.18 24.41 6.94
CA GLY A 297 14.44 24.35 8.22
C GLY A 297 15.20 23.67 9.37
N THR A 298 15.83 24.47 10.23
CA THR A 298 16.58 24.09 11.44
C THR A 298 15.88 23.12 12.40
N GLY A 299 16.65 22.19 12.99
CA GLY A 299 16.33 21.56 14.28
C GLY A 299 16.30 20.02 14.28
N VAL A 300 17.25 19.39 14.98
CA VAL A 300 17.25 17.94 15.22
C VAL A 300 16.10 17.59 16.17
N LYS A 301 14.94 17.19 15.61
CA LYS A 301 13.79 16.71 16.41
C LYS A 301 14.15 15.37 17.07
N ARG A 302 14.02 15.29 18.40
CA ARG A 302 14.15 14.03 19.17
C ARG A 302 13.11 13.00 18.67
N PRO A 303 13.34 11.68 18.81
CA PRO A 303 12.29 10.70 18.53
C PRO A 303 11.06 10.95 19.41
N MET A 304 9.86 10.79 18.83
CA MET A 304 8.57 11.08 19.47
C MET A 304 8.29 10.07 20.60
N THR A 305 7.79 10.54 21.75
CA THR A 305 7.52 9.68 22.90
C THR A 305 6.17 8.98 22.74
N VAL A 306 6.18 7.65 22.62
CA VAL A 306 4.97 6.82 22.41
C VAL A 306 3.97 6.82 23.58
N SER A 307 4.26 7.53 24.67
CA SER A 307 3.43 7.60 25.89
C SER A 307 2.12 8.35 25.67
N PHE A 308 2.15 9.45 24.92
CA PHE A 308 1.04 10.41 24.75
C PHE A 308 0.83 10.80 23.28
N THR A 309 1.21 9.91 22.36
CA THR A 309 1.11 10.14 20.92
C THR A 309 -0.16 9.53 20.33
N MET A 310 -0.91 10.32 19.56
CA MET A 310 -2.09 9.89 18.81
C MET A 310 -1.79 9.83 17.31
N LYS A 311 -2.12 8.73 16.65
CA LYS A 311 -2.20 8.63 15.20
C LYS A 311 -3.55 9.15 14.71
N ILE A 312 -3.52 10.12 13.81
CA ILE A 312 -4.66 10.81 13.24
C ILE A 312 -4.85 10.32 11.80
N ARG A 313 -6.08 9.94 11.47
CA ARG A 313 -6.49 9.51 10.13
C ARG A 313 -7.72 10.28 9.68
N GLY A 314 -7.91 10.36 8.37
CA GLY A 314 -9.09 10.97 7.77
C GLY A 314 -8.96 12.46 7.46
N VAL A 315 -7.86 13.10 7.89
CA VAL A 315 -7.49 14.50 7.58
C VAL A 315 -7.70 14.78 6.08
N PRO A 316 -8.37 15.89 5.70
CA PRO A 316 -8.52 16.30 4.31
C PRO A 316 -7.17 16.43 3.60
N PHE A 317 -7.15 16.19 2.28
CA PHE A 317 -5.93 16.30 1.47
C PHE A 317 -5.35 17.72 1.41
N GLU A 318 -6.18 18.73 1.66
CA GLU A 318 -5.86 20.15 1.59
C GLU A 318 -5.55 20.75 2.98
N ALA A 319 -5.75 19.99 4.06
CA ALA A 319 -5.48 20.44 5.43
C ALA A 319 -4.00 20.22 5.78
N GLY A 320 -3.33 21.30 6.20
CA GLY A 320 -1.94 21.29 6.65
C GLY A 320 -1.81 21.24 8.17
N GLU A 321 -0.61 21.52 8.65
CA GLU A 321 -0.26 21.46 10.08
C GLU A 321 -1.15 22.41 10.92
N LYS A 322 -1.46 23.59 10.38
CA LYS A 322 -2.27 24.62 11.05
C LYS A 322 -3.71 24.15 11.29
N GLU A 323 -4.36 23.57 10.30
CA GLU A 323 -5.74 23.08 10.40
C GLU A 323 -5.84 21.88 11.35
N VAL A 324 -4.79 21.06 11.42
CA VAL A 324 -4.70 19.96 12.40
C VAL A 324 -4.49 20.51 13.82
N PHE A 325 -3.70 21.57 14.01
CA PHE A 325 -3.58 22.30 15.29
C PHE A 325 -4.91 22.91 15.74
N GLU A 326 -5.59 23.65 14.86
CA GLU A 326 -6.87 24.32 15.18
C GLU A 326 -7.97 23.32 15.56
N PHE A 327 -7.97 22.11 14.97
CA PHE A 327 -8.97 21.07 15.24
C PHE A 327 -8.98 20.53 16.68
N PHE A 328 -7.83 20.51 17.39
CA PHE A 328 -7.78 20.05 18.78
C PHE A 328 -8.00 21.19 19.81
N SER A 329 -8.01 22.45 19.37
CA SER A 329 -8.18 23.61 20.25
C SER A 329 -9.42 23.48 21.16
N PRO A 330 -9.30 23.66 22.49
CA PRO A 330 -8.17 24.28 23.21
C PRO A 330 -6.99 23.35 23.56
N VAL A 331 -7.09 22.04 23.30
CA VAL A 331 -6.05 21.04 23.63
C VAL A 331 -4.94 21.09 22.58
N VAL A 332 -3.92 21.92 22.81
CA VAL A 332 -2.83 22.12 21.84
C VAL A 332 -1.83 20.95 21.91
N PRO A 333 -1.62 20.16 20.84
CA PRO A 333 -0.56 19.15 20.81
C PRO A 333 0.82 19.82 20.82
N ILE A 334 1.78 19.28 21.57
CA ILE A 334 3.15 19.81 21.65
C ILE A 334 3.88 19.66 20.31
N ARG A 335 3.56 18.60 19.55
CA ARG A 335 4.18 18.32 18.24
C ARG A 335 3.20 17.66 17.30
N LEU A 336 3.21 18.09 16.05
CA LEU A 336 2.64 17.38 14.92
C LEU A 336 3.74 16.79 14.02
N GLU A 337 3.45 15.66 13.40
CA GLU A 337 4.30 15.05 12.36
C GLU A 337 3.44 14.33 11.31
N GLN A 338 3.68 14.63 10.03
CA GLN A 338 2.95 14.03 8.92
C GLN A 338 3.71 12.83 8.34
N GLU A 339 3.04 11.67 8.25
CA GLU A 339 3.56 10.48 7.58
C GLU A 339 3.30 10.55 6.07
N ASN A 340 4.34 10.32 5.25
CA ASN A 340 4.23 10.28 3.80
C ASN A 340 3.43 9.05 3.33
N THR A 341 2.13 9.23 3.10
CA THR A 341 1.25 8.18 2.58
C THR A 341 1.41 7.98 1.06
N PRO A 342 1.29 6.74 0.54
CA PRO A 342 1.29 6.48 -0.90
C PRO A 342 0.27 7.33 -1.67
N ARG A 343 0.64 7.78 -2.89
CA ARG A 343 -0.16 8.69 -3.73
C ARG A 343 -1.64 8.27 -3.79
N GLY A 344 -2.54 9.21 -3.47
CA GLY A 344 -3.99 9.00 -3.49
C GLY A 344 -4.61 8.51 -2.16
N LYS A 345 -3.82 8.32 -1.10
CA LYS A 345 -4.33 8.13 0.27
C LYS A 345 -4.30 9.46 1.04
N PRO A 346 -5.31 9.75 1.90
CA PRO A 346 -5.30 10.94 2.74
C PRO A 346 -4.11 10.90 3.70
N PRO A 347 -3.53 12.06 4.07
CA PRO A 347 -2.37 12.12 4.93
C PRO A 347 -2.68 11.50 6.29
N ILE A 348 -1.67 10.85 6.85
CA ILE A 348 -1.67 10.39 8.24
C ILE A 348 -0.84 11.38 9.03
N TRP A 349 -1.36 11.81 10.17
CA TRP A 349 -0.65 12.68 11.09
C TRP A 349 -0.42 11.97 12.43
N TYR A 350 0.56 12.43 13.19
CA TYR A 350 0.79 12.06 14.58
C TYR A 350 0.79 13.33 15.42
N ALA A 351 0.12 13.30 16.56
CA ALA A 351 0.07 14.37 17.54
C ALA A 351 0.57 13.88 18.89
N GLU A 352 1.62 14.51 19.42
CA GLU A 352 2.17 14.26 20.75
C GLU A 352 1.63 15.32 21.72
N PHE A 353 1.00 14.89 22.80
CA PHE A 353 0.44 15.76 23.85
C PHE A 353 1.37 15.80 25.08
N GLY A 354 1.29 16.85 25.88
CA GLY A 354 2.17 17.07 27.03
C GLY A 354 1.84 16.20 28.24
N SER A 355 0.58 15.78 28.35
CA SER A 355 0.07 15.03 29.48
C SER A 355 -0.88 13.89 29.05
N ARG A 356 -1.13 12.95 29.97
CA ARG A 356 -2.12 11.89 29.78
C ARG A 356 -3.53 12.48 29.71
N GLU A 357 -3.75 13.54 30.47
CA GLU A 357 -4.99 14.28 30.64
C GLU A 357 -5.35 14.95 29.30
N GLU A 358 -4.43 15.71 28.70
CA GLU A 358 -4.57 16.28 27.35
C GLU A 358 -4.83 15.21 26.28
N ALA A 359 -4.06 14.11 26.28
CA ALA A 359 -4.27 13.02 25.33
C ALA A 359 -5.64 12.33 25.49
N THR A 360 -6.19 12.35 26.71
CA THR A 360 -7.53 11.81 27.00
C THR A 360 -8.63 12.80 26.59
N GLU A 361 -8.42 14.10 26.78
CA GLU A 361 -9.33 15.14 26.29
C GLU A 361 -9.36 15.18 24.76
N ALA A 362 -8.21 15.02 24.10
CA ALA A 362 -8.10 14.91 22.66
C ALA A 362 -8.88 13.72 22.07
N LEU A 363 -9.05 12.60 22.82
CA LEU A 363 -9.92 11.48 22.39
C LEU A 363 -11.39 11.89 22.22
N THR A 364 -11.87 12.95 22.89
CA THR A 364 -13.23 13.47 22.68
C THR A 364 -13.45 14.01 21.26
N TYR A 365 -12.37 14.27 20.51
CA TYR A 365 -12.42 14.72 19.12
C TYR A 365 -12.48 13.55 18.12
N HIS A 366 -12.44 12.29 18.57
CA HIS A 366 -12.60 11.12 17.72
C HIS A 366 -13.98 11.14 17.02
N LYS A 367 -13.98 11.05 15.68
CA LYS A 367 -15.12 11.20 14.75
C LYS A 367 -15.73 12.60 14.64
N LYS A 368 -15.16 13.64 15.25
CA LYS A 368 -15.52 15.03 14.87
C LYS A 368 -15.07 15.31 13.43
N TYR A 369 -15.72 16.26 12.78
CA TYR A 369 -15.44 16.65 11.40
C TYR A 369 -14.37 17.74 11.32
N MET A 370 -13.46 17.59 10.37
CA MET A 370 -12.50 18.59 9.91
C MET A 370 -12.80 18.82 8.43
N GLY A 371 -13.43 19.95 8.09
CA GLY A 371 -14.01 20.17 6.77
C GLY A 371 -15.02 19.08 6.40
N THR A 372 -14.83 18.44 5.25
CA THR A 372 -15.74 17.41 4.70
C THR A 372 -15.50 15.99 5.21
N ARG A 373 -14.62 15.80 6.21
CA ARG A 373 -14.13 14.48 6.64
C ARG A 373 -14.20 14.32 8.15
N TYR A 374 -14.68 13.17 8.63
CA TYR A 374 -14.52 12.81 10.04
C TYR A 374 -13.10 12.34 10.32
N ILE A 375 -12.57 12.69 11.50
CA ILE A 375 -11.23 12.34 11.94
C ILE A 375 -11.25 11.08 12.81
N GLU A 376 -10.45 10.07 12.46
CA GLU A 376 -10.24 8.88 13.27
C GLU A 376 -8.95 9.04 14.08
N LEU A 377 -9.09 9.13 15.40
CA LEU A 377 -7.97 9.18 16.35
C LEU A 377 -7.69 7.78 16.90
N LEU A 378 -6.43 7.34 16.84
CA LEU A 378 -5.94 6.09 17.41
C LEU A 378 -4.76 6.38 18.34
N PRO A 379 -4.89 6.21 19.67
CA PRO A 379 -3.74 6.38 20.57
C PRO A 379 -2.70 5.29 20.29
N LEU A 380 -1.43 5.70 20.21
CA LEU A 380 -0.29 4.81 20.22
C LEU A 380 0.08 4.53 21.68
N TYR A 381 0.50 3.29 21.95
CA TYR A 381 1.03 2.89 23.23
C TYR A 381 2.27 2.04 22.99
N ASP A 382 3.25 2.16 23.88
CA ASP A 382 4.27 1.12 24.05
C ASP A 382 3.57 -0.23 24.34
N ASP A 383 4.07 -1.32 23.76
CA ASP A 383 3.54 -2.68 23.98
C ASP A 383 3.57 -3.05 25.49
N ALA A 384 4.48 -2.45 26.27
CA ALA A 384 4.51 -2.59 27.73
C ALA A 384 3.33 -1.90 28.45
N ASN A 385 2.82 -0.78 27.93
CA ASN A 385 1.73 0.00 28.54
C ASN A 385 0.33 -0.38 28.02
N ARG A 386 0.26 -1.08 26.89
CA ARG A 386 -0.99 -1.56 26.28
C ARG A 386 -1.88 -2.34 27.26
N SER A 387 -1.29 -3.14 28.15
CA SER A 387 -1.99 -3.92 29.17
C SER A 387 -2.46 -3.09 30.38
N LYS A 388 -1.86 -1.93 30.65
CA LYS A 388 -2.26 -1.04 31.77
C LYS A 388 -3.42 -0.10 31.40
N MET A 389 -3.50 0.36 30.15
CA MET A 389 -4.60 1.23 29.69
C MET A 389 -5.76 0.46 29.03
N MET A 390 -5.57 -0.80 28.62
CA MET A 390 -6.68 -1.70 28.27
C MET A 390 -7.12 -2.61 29.44
N ALA A 391 -6.58 -2.37 30.64
CA ALA A 391 -7.28 -2.78 31.85
C ALA A 391 -8.61 -2.01 31.88
N THR A 392 -9.72 -2.74 31.88
CA THR A 392 -11.01 -2.18 32.30
C THR A 392 -10.82 -1.56 33.68
N PRO A 393 -11.40 -0.36 33.97
CA PRO A 393 -11.41 0.15 35.34
C PRO A 393 -11.94 -0.94 36.28
N THR A 394 -11.34 -1.06 37.46
CA THR A 394 -11.90 -1.92 38.50
C THR A 394 -13.32 -1.44 38.83
N PRO A 395 -14.22 -2.31 39.31
CA PRO A 395 -15.56 -1.87 39.75
C PRO A 395 -15.47 -0.65 40.68
N GLU A 396 -14.54 -0.69 41.64
CA GLU A 396 -14.23 0.39 42.59
C GLU A 396 -13.87 1.74 41.93
N GLU A 397 -13.12 1.73 40.82
CA GLU A 397 -12.74 2.96 40.09
C GLU A 397 -13.86 3.44 39.17
N LEU A 398 -14.74 2.53 38.71
CA LEU A 398 -15.94 2.88 37.96
C LEU A 398 -16.99 3.51 38.88
N ASP A 399 -17.16 2.95 40.09
CA ASP A 399 -18.04 3.49 41.13
C ASP A 399 -17.56 4.88 41.56
N ARG A 400 -16.25 5.07 41.81
CA ARG A 400 -15.67 6.39 42.13
C ARG A 400 -15.88 7.44 41.04
N GLN A 401 -15.80 7.06 39.77
CA GLN A 401 -16.08 7.95 38.63
C GLN A 401 -17.58 8.22 38.45
N LEU A 402 -18.44 7.29 38.88
CA LEU A 402 -19.89 7.48 38.91
C LEU A 402 -20.30 8.45 40.02
N ASP A 403 -19.69 8.36 41.20
CA ASP A 403 -19.89 9.28 42.32
C ASP A 403 -19.46 10.72 41.94
N GLU A 404 -18.27 10.92 41.38
CA GLU A 404 -17.81 12.24 40.87
C GLU A 404 -18.75 12.83 39.80
N PHE A 405 -19.41 11.97 39.01
CA PHE A 405 -20.39 12.39 38.01
C PHE A 405 -21.75 12.73 38.61
N ILE A 406 -22.18 12.01 39.65
CA ILE A 406 -23.40 12.29 40.41
C ILE A 406 -23.26 13.61 41.19
N ASP A 407 -22.13 13.86 41.83
CA ASP A 407 -21.88 15.11 42.56
C ASP A 407 -21.96 16.33 41.62
N LYS A 408 -21.40 16.23 40.40
CA LYS A 408 -21.55 17.24 39.35
C LYS A 408 -22.99 17.48 38.91
N LEU A 409 -23.84 16.46 38.91
CA LEU A 409 -25.28 16.60 38.63
C LEU A 409 -26.05 17.20 39.82
N VAL A 410 -25.51 17.12 41.04
CA VAL A 410 -26.10 17.71 42.25
C VAL A 410 -25.78 19.21 42.36
N GLU A 411 -24.64 19.68 41.85
CA GLU A 411 -24.31 21.11 41.79
C GLU A 411 -25.27 21.94 40.90
N ASP A 412 -25.90 21.32 39.90
CA ASP A 412 -26.82 22.00 38.96
C ASP A 412 -28.28 22.14 39.48
N LYS A 413 -28.53 21.78 40.76
CA LYS A 413 -29.88 21.77 41.38
C LYS A 413 -30.61 23.12 41.36
N ASP A 414 -29.89 24.24 41.29
CA ASP A 414 -30.48 25.58 41.30
C ASP A 414 -31.22 25.95 40.00
N GLN A 415 -31.13 25.13 38.94
CA GLN A 415 -31.81 25.36 37.65
C GLN A 415 -33.14 24.60 37.47
N LEU A 416 -33.57 23.79 38.45
CA LEU A 416 -34.81 23.01 38.33
C LEU A 416 -36.07 23.86 38.60
N PRO A 417 -37.13 23.73 37.78
CA PRO A 417 -38.35 24.52 37.95
C PRO A 417 -39.09 24.12 39.22
N LYS A 418 -39.32 25.09 40.11
CA LYS A 418 -40.09 24.91 41.36
C LYS A 418 -41.60 24.83 41.08
N GLY A 419 -42.03 23.67 40.57
CA GLY A 419 -43.41 23.17 40.61
C GLY A 419 -43.56 22.12 41.71
N GLU A 420 -44.74 22.01 42.30
CA GLU A 420 -44.98 21.25 43.53
C GLU A 420 -44.68 19.75 43.38
N LEU A 421 -43.54 19.32 43.95
CA LEU A 421 -43.17 17.92 44.18
C LEU A 421 -43.74 17.52 45.54
N ASP A 422 -44.92 16.91 45.55
CA ASP A 422 -45.63 16.53 46.77
C ASP A 422 -45.08 15.22 47.39
N ASP A 423 -45.48 14.96 48.64
CA ASP A 423 -45.06 13.76 49.38
C ASP A 423 -45.51 12.45 48.70
N ALA A 424 -46.54 12.50 47.85
CA ALA A 424 -47.03 11.35 47.10
C ALA A 424 -46.09 10.99 45.94
N PHE A 425 -45.61 12.00 45.19
CA PHE A 425 -44.61 11.81 44.13
C PHE A 425 -43.31 11.19 44.68
N TRP A 426 -42.80 11.69 45.80
CA TRP A 426 -41.58 11.15 46.41
C TRP A 426 -41.76 9.71 46.89
N LYS A 427 -42.93 9.37 47.46
CA LYS A 427 -43.23 8.02 47.91
C LYS A 427 -43.38 7.02 46.76
N ASP A 428 -43.96 7.43 45.63
CA ASP A 428 -44.04 6.62 44.41
C ASP A 428 -42.63 6.39 43.81
N LEU A 429 -41.81 7.45 43.78
CA LEU A 429 -40.42 7.40 43.31
C LEU A 429 -39.57 6.44 44.17
N GLU A 430 -39.68 6.49 45.50
CA GLU A 430 -38.92 5.61 46.42
C GLU A 430 -39.33 4.14 46.31
N GLY A 431 -40.57 3.83 45.90
CA GLY A 431 -41.01 2.47 45.62
C GLY A 431 -40.50 1.91 44.28
N HIS A 432 -40.13 2.79 43.33
CA HIS A 432 -39.75 2.41 41.98
C HIS A 432 -38.36 1.71 41.93
N PRO A 433 -38.17 0.64 41.14
CA PRO A 433 -36.96 -0.20 41.17
C PRO A 433 -35.65 0.47 40.72
N PHE A 434 -35.72 1.71 40.23
CA PHE A 434 -34.54 2.54 39.91
C PHE A 434 -34.05 3.40 41.08
N PHE A 435 -34.86 3.59 42.13
CA PHE A 435 -34.58 4.48 43.26
C PHE A 435 -34.77 3.81 44.64
N LEU A 436 -35.15 2.53 44.65
CA LEU A 436 -35.20 1.66 45.83
C LEU A 436 -33.83 1.62 46.53
N LYS A 437 -33.74 2.24 47.72
CA LYS A 437 -32.51 2.35 48.52
C LYS A 437 -32.19 1.08 49.32
N GLU A 438 -33.22 0.36 49.73
CA GLU A 438 -33.15 -0.90 50.49
C GLU A 438 -34.17 -1.89 49.89
N MET A 439 -33.90 -3.19 49.97
CA MET A 439 -34.85 -4.20 49.48
C MET A 439 -36.06 -4.27 50.44
N PRO A 440 -37.31 -4.30 49.94
CA PRO A 440 -38.49 -4.45 50.81
C PRO A 440 -38.51 -5.81 51.50
N ASP A 441 -38.95 -5.83 52.77
CA ASP A 441 -39.09 -7.06 53.55
C ASP A 441 -40.05 -8.08 52.89
N ASP A 442 -39.79 -9.38 53.13
CA ASP A 442 -40.61 -10.48 52.61
C ASP A 442 -42.09 -10.34 53.00
N GLY A 443 -42.93 -10.01 52.02
CA GLY A 443 -44.37 -9.79 52.19
C GLY A 443 -44.83 -8.33 52.15
N ALA A 444 -43.92 -7.36 51.97
CA ALA A 444 -44.29 -5.97 51.69
C ALA A 444 -44.98 -5.80 50.32
N GLU A 445 -45.91 -4.84 50.21
CA GLU A 445 -46.62 -4.55 48.96
C GLU A 445 -45.67 -3.84 47.97
N LEU A 446 -45.20 -4.58 46.96
CA LEU A 446 -44.22 -4.09 46.00
C LEU A 446 -44.83 -3.12 44.99
N HIS A 447 -44.11 -2.05 44.68
CA HIS A 447 -44.43 -1.16 43.56
C HIS A 447 -44.56 -1.97 42.24
N PRO A 448 -45.54 -1.68 41.35
CA PRO A 448 -45.85 -2.52 40.20
C PRO A 448 -44.66 -2.82 39.27
N ALA A 449 -43.75 -1.86 39.08
CA ALA A 449 -42.54 -2.08 38.28
C ALA A 449 -41.53 -3.03 38.96
N THR A 450 -41.46 -3.03 40.29
CA THR A 450 -40.61 -3.94 41.09
C THR A 450 -41.20 -5.35 41.06
N ALA A 451 -42.52 -5.49 41.21
CA ALA A 451 -43.23 -6.75 41.07
C ALA A 451 -43.08 -7.35 39.65
N ALA A 452 -43.13 -6.52 38.60
CA ALA A 452 -42.92 -6.95 37.22
C ALA A 452 -41.48 -7.44 36.95
N LEU A 453 -40.47 -6.79 37.52
CA LEU A 453 -39.07 -7.25 37.45
C LEU A 453 -38.85 -8.55 38.24
N GLN A 454 -39.48 -8.67 39.42
CA GLN A 454 -39.43 -9.90 40.19
C GLN A 454 -40.06 -11.07 39.39
N ALA A 455 -41.24 -10.88 38.80
CA ALA A 455 -41.88 -11.88 37.94
C ALA A 455 -41.00 -12.31 36.74
N LEU A 456 -40.25 -11.37 36.14
CA LEU A 456 -39.29 -11.66 35.07
C LEU A 456 -38.08 -12.50 35.51
N GLN A 457 -37.75 -12.55 36.80
CA GLN A 457 -36.61 -13.30 37.34
C GLN A 457 -36.96 -14.75 37.70
N TRP A 458 -38.22 -15.06 38.01
CA TRP A 458 -38.65 -16.40 38.46
C TRP A 458 -39.15 -17.33 37.33
N ASP A 459 -39.14 -16.88 36.06
CA ASP A 459 -39.46 -17.72 34.89
C ASP A 459 -38.30 -18.67 34.46
N ASP A 460 -37.08 -18.50 34.99
CA ASP A 460 -35.87 -19.24 34.55
C ASP A 460 -35.76 -20.69 35.11
N ASP A 461 -36.63 -21.13 36.02
CA ASP A 461 -36.56 -22.45 36.68
C ASP A 461 -37.10 -23.63 35.83
N GLU A 462 -37.82 -23.38 34.72
CA GLU A 462 -38.26 -24.45 33.79
C GLU A 462 -37.31 -24.69 32.60
N ASP A 463 -36.33 -23.80 32.37
CA ASP A 463 -35.49 -23.83 31.17
C ASP A 463 -34.49 -25.02 31.22
N THR A 464 -34.49 -25.90 30.21
CA THR A 464 -33.53 -27.02 30.19
C THR A 464 -32.10 -26.53 29.87
N PRO A 465 -31.03 -27.28 30.22
CA PRO A 465 -29.66 -26.92 29.81
C PRO A 465 -29.47 -26.79 28.30
N LEU A 466 -30.32 -27.45 27.50
CA LEU A 466 -30.34 -27.33 26.04
C LEU A 466 -30.97 -26.00 25.60
N ASP A 467 -32.02 -25.53 26.28
CA ASP A 467 -32.74 -24.31 25.92
C ASP A 467 -31.96 -23.06 26.33
N ARG A 468 -31.32 -23.08 27.52
CA ARG A 468 -30.28 -22.09 27.86
C ARG A 468 -29.14 -22.05 26.83
N ALA A 469 -28.65 -23.19 26.36
CA ALA A 469 -27.61 -23.22 25.32
C ALA A 469 -28.09 -22.64 23.97
N LYS A 470 -29.37 -22.80 23.61
CA LYS A 470 -29.98 -22.13 22.44
C LYS A 470 -30.10 -20.62 22.65
N LYS A 471 -30.59 -20.17 23.82
CA LYS A 471 -30.72 -18.75 24.24
C LYS A 471 -29.39 -18.01 24.02
N PHE A 472 -28.30 -18.54 24.58
CA PHE A 472 -26.94 -18.00 24.40
C PHE A 472 -26.39 -18.10 22.97
N LYS A 473 -26.72 -19.16 22.22
CA LYS A 473 -26.37 -19.30 20.80
C LYS A 473 -27.02 -18.19 19.96
N ASP A 474 -28.29 -17.88 20.20
CA ASP A 474 -29.03 -16.85 19.45
C ASP A 474 -28.66 -15.43 19.87
N GLU A 475 -28.36 -15.20 21.15
CA GLU A 475 -27.76 -13.95 21.63
C GLU A 475 -26.37 -13.71 21.01
N GLY A 476 -25.51 -14.74 20.98
CA GLY A 476 -24.21 -14.68 20.31
C GLY A 476 -24.33 -14.39 18.81
N ASN A 477 -25.33 -14.98 18.14
CA ASN A 477 -25.65 -14.67 16.73
C ASN A 477 -26.06 -13.19 16.55
N LYS A 478 -26.85 -12.64 17.48
CA LYS A 478 -27.26 -11.22 17.48
C LYS A 478 -26.04 -10.29 17.63
N TYR A 479 -25.16 -10.52 18.59
CA TYR A 479 -23.90 -9.77 18.72
C TYR A 479 -22.97 -9.91 17.52
N TYR A 480 -22.91 -11.11 16.93
CA TYR A 480 -22.14 -11.38 15.72
C TYR A 480 -22.68 -10.59 14.50
N GLY A 481 -24.00 -10.49 14.36
CA GLY A 481 -24.66 -9.64 13.35
C GLY A 481 -24.31 -8.16 13.51
N TYR A 482 -24.24 -7.66 14.75
CA TYR A 482 -23.76 -6.31 15.06
C TYR A 482 -22.22 -6.14 15.00
N LYS A 483 -21.48 -7.16 14.55
CA LYS A 483 -20.00 -7.20 14.51
C LYS A 483 -19.32 -6.98 15.88
N LYS A 484 -20.05 -7.14 16.99
CA LYS A 484 -19.53 -7.09 18.36
C LYS A 484 -18.90 -8.45 18.72
N TYR A 485 -17.85 -8.83 18.02
CA TYR A 485 -17.28 -10.19 18.08
C TYR A 485 -16.82 -10.62 19.48
N ARG A 486 -16.35 -9.69 20.33
CA ARG A 486 -16.00 -9.99 21.73
C ARG A 486 -17.21 -10.45 22.53
N ASN A 487 -18.32 -9.71 22.47
CA ASN A 487 -19.58 -10.06 23.15
C ASN A 487 -20.16 -11.37 22.59
N ALA A 488 -20.06 -11.58 21.27
CA ALA A 488 -20.45 -12.85 20.65
C ALA A 488 -19.64 -14.04 21.20
N ILE A 489 -18.32 -13.90 21.38
CA ILE A 489 -17.45 -14.93 21.97
C ILE A 489 -17.84 -15.23 23.41
N LEU A 490 -18.19 -14.22 24.21
CA LEU A 490 -18.67 -14.39 25.59
C LEU A 490 -19.98 -15.18 25.59
N ALA A 491 -21.01 -14.73 24.86
CA ALA A 491 -22.30 -15.42 24.76
C ALA A 491 -22.15 -16.88 24.30
N TYR A 492 -21.36 -17.16 23.24
CA TYR A 492 -21.09 -18.54 22.82
C TYR A 492 -20.35 -19.36 23.88
N THR A 493 -19.51 -18.72 24.70
CA THR A 493 -18.78 -19.39 25.80
C THR A 493 -19.70 -19.74 26.97
N GLU A 494 -20.65 -18.87 27.32
CA GLU A 494 -21.70 -19.18 28.31
C GLU A 494 -22.63 -20.28 27.80
N GLY A 495 -22.95 -20.30 26.51
CA GLY A 495 -23.67 -21.41 25.86
C GLY A 495 -22.91 -22.75 25.98
N ILE A 496 -21.59 -22.76 25.74
CA ILE A 496 -20.75 -23.97 25.89
C ILE A 496 -20.67 -24.42 27.37
N LYS A 497 -20.64 -23.49 28.32
CA LYS A 497 -20.63 -23.79 29.76
C LYS A 497 -21.90 -24.50 30.25
N GLN A 498 -23.03 -24.37 29.56
CA GLN A 498 -24.27 -25.10 29.90
C GLN A 498 -24.14 -26.63 29.74
N ARG A 499 -23.10 -27.13 29.05
CA ARG A 499 -22.81 -28.57 28.87
C ARG A 499 -24.03 -29.36 28.36
N CYS A 500 -24.80 -28.78 27.43
CA CYS A 500 -25.98 -29.44 26.89
C CYS A 500 -25.63 -30.79 26.24
N SER A 501 -26.48 -31.81 26.40
CA SER A 501 -26.19 -33.17 25.92
C SER A 501 -26.23 -33.34 24.40
N ASP A 502 -26.72 -32.35 23.64
CA ASP A 502 -26.75 -32.40 22.17
C ASP A 502 -25.37 -32.04 21.56
N PRO A 503 -24.71 -32.98 20.85
CA PRO A 503 -23.45 -32.69 20.17
C PRO A 503 -23.59 -31.68 19.02
N THR A 504 -24.78 -31.53 18.45
CA THR A 504 -25.04 -30.63 17.30
C THR A 504 -24.97 -29.16 17.73
N ILE A 505 -25.71 -28.78 18.78
CA ILE A 505 -25.64 -27.41 19.34
C ILE A 505 -24.23 -27.07 19.82
N ASN A 506 -23.54 -27.99 20.51
CA ASN A 506 -22.15 -27.80 20.89
C ASN A 506 -21.23 -27.55 19.68
N ALA A 507 -21.33 -28.36 18.63
CA ALA A 507 -20.52 -28.19 17.42
C ALA A 507 -20.75 -26.83 16.73
N VAL A 508 -22.00 -26.36 16.70
CA VAL A 508 -22.37 -25.05 16.16
C VAL A 508 -21.81 -23.92 17.04
N LEU A 509 -21.95 -23.99 18.36
CA LEU A 509 -21.40 -23.00 19.30
C LEU A 509 -19.88 -22.85 19.14
N PHE A 510 -19.14 -23.96 19.10
CA PHE A 510 -17.70 -23.93 18.84
C PHE A 510 -17.37 -23.36 17.45
N CYS A 511 -18.13 -23.69 16.39
CA CYS A 511 -17.88 -23.14 15.05
C CYS A 511 -18.17 -21.63 14.96
N ASN A 512 -19.23 -21.15 15.62
CA ASN A 512 -19.58 -19.74 15.63
C ASN A 512 -18.56 -18.94 16.47
N ARG A 513 -18.10 -19.48 17.61
CA ARG A 513 -17.02 -18.90 18.42
C ARG A 513 -15.68 -18.88 17.68
N ALA A 514 -15.36 -19.93 16.93
CA ALA A 514 -14.18 -19.96 16.06
C ALA A 514 -14.23 -18.84 15.01
N THR A 515 -15.39 -18.66 14.38
CA THR A 515 -15.60 -17.62 13.37
C THR A 515 -15.47 -16.22 13.97
N ALA A 516 -16.05 -15.97 15.16
CA ALA A 516 -15.90 -14.70 15.85
C ALA A 516 -14.43 -14.43 16.27
N ASN A 517 -13.70 -15.46 16.73
CA ASN A 517 -12.26 -15.37 17.02
C ASN A 517 -11.44 -15.04 15.77
N PHE A 518 -11.76 -15.63 14.61
CA PHE A 518 -11.10 -15.33 13.34
C PHE A 518 -11.20 -13.84 12.96
N TYR A 519 -12.40 -13.25 13.06
CA TYR A 519 -12.59 -11.81 12.78
C TYR A 519 -11.93 -10.88 13.79
N LEU A 520 -11.52 -11.36 14.97
CA LEU A 520 -10.67 -10.63 15.92
C LEU A 520 -9.16 -10.86 15.72
N GLY A 521 -8.74 -11.70 14.77
CA GLY A 521 -7.33 -12.07 14.57
C GLY A 521 -6.82 -13.15 15.55
N ASN A 522 -7.69 -13.76 16.35
CA ASN A 522 -7.34 -14.81 17.32
C ASN A 522 -7.20 -16.19 16.65
N TYR A 523 -6.33 -16.31 15.65
CA TYR A 523 -6.22 -17.49 14.77
C TYR A 523 -5.97 -18.80 15.50
N ARG A 524 -5.18 -18.79 16.59
CA ARG A 524 -4.92 -19.99 17.42
C ARG A 524 -6.19 -20.47 18.14
N SER A 525 -6.96 -19.54 18.73
CA SER A 525 -8.23 -19.85 19.41
C SER A 525 -9.29 -20.31 18.41
N ALA A 526 -9.34 -19.70 17.22
CA ALA A 526 -10.22 -20.13 16.14
C ALA A 526 -9.93 -21.57 15.68
N LEU A 527 -8.65 -21.91 15.48
CA LEU A 527 -8.24 -23.28 15.13
C LEU A 527 -8.62 -24.29 16.23
N HIS A 528 -8.35 -23.94 17.49
CA HIS A 528 -8.71 -24.77 18.64
C HIS A 528 -10.23 -25.04 18.67
N ASP A 529 -11.06 -24.01 18.57
CA ASP A 529 -12.51 -24.13 18.53
C ASP A 529 -13.01 -24.96 17.34
N CYS A 530 -12.40 -24.83 16.15
CA CYS A 530 -12.71 -25.71 15.00
C CYS A 530 -12.37 -27.19 15.28
N VAL A 531 -11.27 -27.48 15.98
CA VAL A 531 -10.92 -28.86 16.39
C VAL A 531 -11.91 -29.41 17.40
N PHE A 532 -12.41 -28.61 18.34
CA PHE A 532 -13.43 -29.04 19.30
C PHE A 532 -14.82 -29.19 18.66
N SER A 533 -15.20 -28.31 17.74
CA SER A 533 -16.41 -28.48 16.90
C SER A 533 -16.41 -29.84 16.18
N ARG A 534 -15.26 -30.25 15.60
CA ARG A 534 -15.08 -31.58 14.99
C ARG A 534 -15.20 -32.75 15.97
N LYS A 535 -14.74 -32.59 17.23
CA LYS A 535 -14.89 -33.63 18.27
C LYS A 535 -16.35 -33.84 18.66
N CYS A 536 -17.16 -32.78 18.67
CA CYS A 536 -18.59 -32.86 18.89
C CYS A 536 -19.35 -33.42 17.68
N LYS A 537 -19.00 -32.98 16.46
CA LYS A 537 -19.65 -33.41 15.22
C LYS A 537 -18.64 -33.52 14.06
N SER A 538 -18.33 -34.75 13.65
CA SER A 538 -17.27 -35.05 12.68
C SER A 538 -17.60 -34.66 11.22
N ASP A 539 -18.88 -34.55 10.87
CA ASP A 539 -19.41 -34.17 9.56
C ASP A 539 -19.64 -32.65 9.40
N HIS A 540 -19.31 -31.83 10.40
CA HIS A 540 -19.58 -30.37 10.38
C HIS A 540 -18.63 -29.58 9.44
N LEU A 541 -18.85 -29.71 8.12
CA LEU A 541 -18.02 -29.16 7.04
C LEU A 541 -17.69 -27.66 7.18
N LYS A 542 -18.62 -26.84 7.72
CA LYS A 542 -18.39 -25.40 7.94
C LYS A 542 -17.22 -25.13 8.90
N ALA A 543 -17.03 -25.98 9.92
CA ALA A 543 -15.89 -25.87 10.83
C ALA A 543 -14.55 -26.26 10.17
N PHE A 544 -14.56 -27.19 9.21
CA PHE A 544 -13.36 -27.50 8.42
C PHE A 544 -12.94 -26.30 7.55
N ILE A 545 -13.89 -25.71 6.82
CA ILE A 545 -13.60 -24.55 5.96
C ILE A 545 -13.07 -23.38 6.80
N LYS A 546 -13.73 -23.05 7.92
CA LYS A 546 -13.28 -21.95 8.81
C LYS A 546 -11.98 -22.25 9.54
N GLY A 547 -11.70 -23.51 9.89
CA GLY A 547 -10.41 -23.93 10.44
C GLY A 547 -9.27 -23.80 9.42
N ALA A 548 -9.52 -24.17 8.16
CA ALA A 548 -8.58 -24.02 7.06
C ALA A 548 -8.29 -22.55 6.71
N GLU A 549 -9.34 -21.72 6.61
CA GLU A 549 -9.20 -20.25 6.47
C GLU A 549 -8.39 -19.62 7.62
N SER A 550 -8.57 -20.12 8.85
CA SER A 550 -7.90 -19.58 10.04
C SER A 550 -6.40 -19.85 10.11
N PHE A 551 -5.89 -20.87 9.40
CA PHE A 551 -4.46 -21.19 9.44
C PHE A 551 -3.91 -21.66 8.09
N PHE A 552 -3.40 -20.68 7.34
CA PHE A 552 -2.92 -20.78 5.97
C PHE A 552 -1.80 -21.81 5.71
N TYR A 553 -1.15 -22.35 6.75
CA TYR A 553 0.02 -23.25 6.64
C TYR A 553 -0.20 -24.70 7.14
N SER A 554 -1.37 -25.04 7.70
CA SER A 554 -1.66 -26.39 8.27
C SER A 554 -2.80 -27.12 7.55
N CYS A 555 -3.25 -26.58 6.40
CA CYS A 555 -4.22 -27.25 5.52
C CYS A 555 -3.73 -28.60 4.98
N LEU A 556 -2.43 -28.90 5.10
CA LEU A 556 -1.82 -30.19 4.76
C LEU A 556 -2.34 -31.38 5.61
N MET A 557 -2.91 -31.12 6.80
CA MET A 557 -3.39 -32.15 7.73
C MET A 557 -4.82 -32.66 7.45
N PHE A 558 -5.49 -32.16 6.41
CA PHE A 558 -6.90 -32.48 6.15
C PHE A 558 -7.08 -33.29 4.85
N SER A 559 -7.21 -34.60 5.00
CA SER A 559 -7.67 -35.51 3.94
C SER A 559 -9.20 -35.50 3.89
N ASN A 560 -9.79 -34.77 2.94
CA ASN A 560 -11.22 -34.84 2.65
C ASN A 560 -11.48 -34.51 1.17
N ASN A 561 -12.43 -35.21 0.54
CA ASN A 561 -12.68 -35.15 -0.91
C ASN A 561 -13.44 -33.88 -1.36
N ASN A 562 -13.36 -32.78 -0.61
CA ASN A 562 -14.05 -31.53 -0.93
C ASN A 562 -13.14 -30.61 -1.75
N ALA A 563 -13.61 -30.19 -2.92
CA ALA A 563 -12.88 -29.33 -3.86
C ALA A 563 -12.33 -28.04 -3.21
N GLN A 564 -13.07 -27.41 -2.28
CA GLN A 564 -12.63 -26.18 -1.62
C GLN A 564 -11.43 -26.39 -0.69
N LEU A 565 -11.36 -27.54 -0.01
CA LEU A 565 -10.23 -27.89 0.86
C LEU A 565 -8.98 -28.24 0.03
N ILE A 566 -9.16 -28.87 -1.13
CA ILE A 566 -8.08 -29.17 -2.07
C ILE A 566 -7.51 -27.87 -2.66
N GLU A 567 -8.36 -26.96 -3.14
CA GLU A 567 -7.93 -25.65 -3.67
C GLU A 567 -7.16 -24.84 -2.62
N MET A 568 -7.63 -24.81 -1.36
CA MET A 568 -6.92 -24.14 -0.27
C MET A 568 -5.57 -24.80 0.04
N ARG A 569 -5.49 -26.14 0.05
CA ARG A 569 -4.23 -26.87 0.24
C ARG A 569 -3.22 -26.55 -0.86
N ASP A 570 -3.64 -26.53 -2.12
CA ASP A 570 -2.75 -26.23 -3.25
C ASP A 570 -2.29 -24.77 -3.26
N ARG A 571 -3.20 -23.83 -2.91
CA ARG A 571 -2.86 -22.42 -2.69
C ARG A 571 -1.84 -22.24 -1.56
N SER A 572 -2.04 -22.92 -0.43
CA SER A 572 -1.10 -22.91 0.70
C SER A 572 0.28 -23.46 0.30
N ALA A 573 0.32 -24.62 -0.37
CA ALA A 573 1.56 -25.25 -0.81
C ALA A 573 2.32 -24.39 -1.85
N LYS A 574 1.60 -23.69 -2.75
CA LYS A 574 2.21 -22.74 -3.69
C LYS A 574 2.83 -21.54 -2.96
N LEU A 575 2.11 -20.92 -2.04
CA LEU A 575 2.59 -19.75 -1.31
C LEU A 575 3.73 -20.07 -0.34
N GLN A 576 3.75 -21.28 0.25
CA GLN A 576 4.90 -21.76 1.00
C GLN A 576 6.17 -21.85 0.10
N LYS A 577 6.06 -22.44 -1.10
CA LYS A 577 7.18 -22.52 -2.05
C LYS A 577 7.64 -21.15 -2.54
N GLU A 578 6.72 -20.20 -2.71
CA GLU A 578 7.06 -18.80 -3.06
C GLU A 578 7.82 -18.11 -1.91
N LYS A 579 7.37 -18.27 -0.67
CA LYS A 579 8.07 -17.77 0.53
C LYS A 579 9.48 -18.37 0.65
N GLU A 580 9.62 -19.69 0.60
CA GLU A 580 10.93 -20.38 0.66
C GLU A 580 11.87 -19.96 -0.47
N ARG A 581 11.33 -19.66 -1.67
CA ARG A 581 12.11 -19.14 -2.80
C ARG A 581 12.61 -17.73 -2.52
N ASP A 582 11.78 -16.86 -1.97
CA ASP A 582 12.11 -15.45 -1.78
C ASP A 582 13.03 -15.27 -0.56
N GLU A 583 12.88 -16.08 0.50
CA GLU A 583 13.86 -16.23 1.58
C GLU A 583 15.23 -16.70 1.06
N ARG A 584 15.26 -17.71 0.18
CA ARG A 584 16.52 -18.19 -0.44
C ARG A 584 17.19 -17.10 -1.30
N LYS A 585 16.41 -16.32 -2.04
CA LYS A 585 16.93 -15.17 -2.82
C LYS A 585 17.47 -14.06 -1.90
N GLN A 586 16.80 -13.79 -0.78
CA GLN A 586 17.26 -12.81 0.19
C GLN A 586 18.58 -13.24 0.83
N GLN A 587 18.66 -14.45 1.37
CA GLN A 587 19.90 -15.00 1.95
C GLN A 587 21.04 -15.05 0.91
N GLY A 588 20.74 -15.30 -0.36
CA GLY A 588 21.72 -15.24 -1.45
C GLY A 588 22.30 -13.84 -1.66
N ARG A 589 21.45 -12.80 -1.62
CA ARG A 589 21.89 -11.38 -1.73
C ARG A 589 22.72 -10.96 -0.50
N GLU A 590 22.26 -11.28 0.70
CA GLU A 590 22.96 -10.96 1.96
C GLU A 590 24.35 -11.62 2.02
N ARG A 591 24.47 -12.88 1.58
CA ARG A 591 25.76 -13.57 1.47
C ARG A 591 26.68 -12.92 0.42
N LYS A 592 26.14 -12.49 -0.72
CA LYS A 592 26.92 -11.78 -1.76
C LYS A 592 27.46 -10.46 -1.23
N GLN A 593 26.59 -9.62 -0.65
CA GLN A 593 26.97 -8.34 -0.05
C GLN A 593 28.02 -8.52 1.06
N LYS A 594 27.84 -9.50 1.95
CA LYS A 594 28.83 -9.78 3.00
C LYS A 594 30.19 -10.17 2.42
N SER A 595 30.22 -10.98 1.36
CA SER A 595 31.46 -11.34 0.66
C SER A 595 32.11 -10.14 -0.04
N GLU A 596 31.32 -9.26 -0.65
CA GLU A 596 31.79 -8.01 -1.27
C GLU A 596 32.39 -7.06 -0.21
N HIS A 597 31.71 -6.85 0.92
CA HIS A 597 32.22 -6.05 2.03
C HIS A 597 33.51 -6.65 2.63
N GLU A 598 33.61 -7.98 2.71
CA GLU A 598 34.80 -8.67 3.20
C GLU A 598 36.01 -8.49 2.25
N LYS A 599 35.80 -8.50 0.92
CA LYS A 599 36.85 -8.12 -0.05
C LYS A 599 37.34 -6.69 0.18
N VAL A 600 36.44 -5.73 0.32
CA VAL A 600 36.80 -4.32 0.58
C VAL A 600 37.59 -4.18 1.88
N LEU A 601 37.15 -4.83 2.96
CA LEU A 601 37.86 -4.84 4.24
C LEU A 601 39.26 -5.47 4.16
N ASN A 602 39.46 -6.50 3.32
CA ASN A 602 40.77 -7.09 3.09
C ASN A 602 41.68 -6.15 2.29
N ALA A 603 41.17 -5.54 1.21
CA ALA A 603 41.91 -4.55 0.43
C ALA A 603 42.36 -3.33 1.27
N ILE A 604 41.53 -2.87 2.21
CA ILE A 604 41.86 -1.82 3.19
C ILE A 604 43.00 -2.25 4.13
N ARG A 605 42.97 -3.50 4.63
CA ARG A 605 44.00 -4.06 5.52
C ARG A 605 45.35 -4.23 4.81
N GLU A 606 45.34 -4.76 3.59
CA GLU A 606 46.55 -4.94 2.75
C GLU A 606 47.25 -3.61 2.48
N ARG A 607 46.46 -2.53 2.35
CA ARG A 607 46.94 -1.15 2.18
C ARG A 607 47.42 -0.48 3.47
N ASN A 608 47.34 -1.14 4.63
CA ASN A 608 47.66 -0.57 5.95
C ASN A 608 46.82 0.68 6.32
N ILE A 609 45.61 0.81 5.77
CA ILE A 609 44.69 1.91 6.09
C ILE A 609 44.03 1.63 7.44
N HIS A 610 44.12 2.59 8.35
CA HIS A 610 43.58 2.46 9.70
C HIS A 610 42.13 2.95 9.76
N LEU A 611 41.19 2.05 10.05
CA LEU A 611 39.79 2.39 10.32
C LEU A 611 39.56 2.63 11.82
N GLN A 612 38.58 3.47 12.16
CA GLN A 612 38.08 3.61 13.52
C GLN A 612 37.53 2.27 14.03
N LYS A 613 38.01 1.83 15.20
CA LYS A 613 37.62 0.56 15.83
C LYS A 613 36.43 0.76 16.76
N ASP A 614 35.23 0.87 16.19
CA ASP A 614 33.97 0.93 16.94
C ASP A 614 33.00 -0.15 16.43
N PRO A 615 32.55 -1.11 17.27
CA PRO A 615 31.59 -2.15 16.86
C PRO A 615 30.20 -1.62 16.47
N SER A 616 29.87 -0.38 16.82
CA SER A 616 28.58 0.25 16.49
C SER A 616 28.56 0.94 15.11
N ILE A 617 29.72 1.07 14.47
CA ILE A 617 29.87 1.78 13.18
C ILE A 617 30.00 0.77 12.04
N ASP A 618 29.03 0.75 11.13
CA ASP A 618 29.16 0.07 9.84
C ASP A 618 29.65 1.08 8.78
N ILE A 619 30.88 0.89 8.29
CA ILE A 619 31.48 1.74 7.24
C ILE A 619 30.79 1.61 5.88
N PHE A 620 29.90 0.63 5.72
CA PHE A 620 29.09 0.41 4.52
C PHE A 620 27.66 0.97 4.65
N ASP A 621 27.26 1.46 5.83
CA ASP A 621 25.96 2.08 6.04
C ASP A 621 25.91 3.49 5.46
N ILE A 622 25.38 3.58 4.24
CA ILE A 622 25.16 4.83 3.51
C ILE A 622 24.24 5.80 4.28
N SER A 623 23.35 5.32 5.16
CA SER A 623 22.47 6.20 5.94
C SER A 623 23.21 7.03 7.00
N SER A 624 24.38 6.56 7.43
CA SER A 624 25.29 7.27 8.33
C SER A 624 26.23 8.26 7.61
N ASN A 625 26.28 8.22 6.27
CA ASN A 625 27.28 8.92 5.46
C ASN A 625 26.64 10.08 4.64
N PRO A 626 26.95 11.36 4.94
CA PRO A 626 26.37 12.50 4.23
C PRO A 626 26.70 12.57 2.72
N ALA A 627 27.77 11.94 2.26
CA ALA A 627 28.10 11.86 0.83
C ALA A 627 27.16 10.93 0.05
N GLY A 628 26.38 10.08 0.75
CA GLY A 628 25.47 9.12 0.11
C GLY A 628 26.20 8.01 -0.67
N SER A 629 27.40 7.66 -0.22
CA SER A 629 28.28 6.64 -0.81
C SER A 629 29.06 5.94 0.31
N CYS A 630 29.69 4.81 0.04
CA CYS A 630 30.58 4.10 0.96
C CYS A 630 31.87 3.69 0.24
N VAL A 631 32.88 3.19 0.97
CA VAL A 631 34.13 2.72 0.36
C VAL A 631 33.87 1.53 -0.56
N GLN A 632 34.39 1.60 -1.78
CA GLN A 632 34.22 0.58 -2.83
C GLN A 632 35.58 0.08 -3.32
N LEU A 633 35.62 -1.20 -3.71
CA LEU A 633 36.75 -1.84 -4.39
C LEU A 633 36.37 -2.05 -5.85
N ASN A 634 37.14 -1.48 -6.78
CA ASN A 634 37.04 -1.81 -8.19
C ASN A 634 37.73 -3.16 -8.43
N GLU A 635 36.98 -4.16 -8.91
CA GLU A 635 37.53 -5.52 -9.08
C GLU A 635 38.54 -5.63 -10.24
N THR A 636 38.55 -4.67 -11.17
CA THR A 636 39.35 -4.74 -12.41
C THR A 636 40.81 -4.37 -12.20
N ASP A 637 41.05 -3.26 -11.50
CA ASP A 637 42.36 -2.70 -11.17
C ASP A 637 42.75 -2.97 -9.70
N GLN A 638 41.85 -3.59 -8.93
CA GLN A 638 41.95 -3.82 -7.49
C GLN A 638 42.07 -2.53 -6.66
N THR A 639 41.63 -1.37 -7.17
CA THR A 639 41.77 -0.08 -6.47
C THR A 639 40.60 0.25 -5.53
N LEU A 640 40.88 0.99 -4.46
CA LEU A 640 39.83 1.55 -3.60
C LEU A 640 39.38 2.94 -4.07
N THR A 641 38.09 3.20 -3.89
CA THR A 641 37.49 4.53 -4.01
C THR A 641 36.76 4.87 -2.71
N PHE A 642 37.04 6.03 -2.13
CA PHE A 642 36.47 6.47 -0.86
C PHE A 642 35.52 7.67 -1.05
N PRO A 643 34.43 7.77 -0.28
CA PRO A 643 33.78 9.05 -0.01
C PRO A 643 34.66 9.89 0.91
N VAL A 644 34.94 11.15 0.55
CA VAL A 644 35.89 12.03 1.25
C VAL A 644 35.24 13.36 1.63
N VAL A 645 35.63 13.91 2.77
CA VAL A 645 35.13 15.17 3.33
C VAL A 645 36.24 16.22 3.34
N PHE A 646 35.98 17.41 2.79
CA PHE A 646 36.85 18.58 2.91
C PHE A 646 36.18 19.63 3.80
N LEU A 647 36.88 20.08 4.83
CA LEU A 647 36.37 20.98 5.88
C LEU A 647 37.02 22.36 5.75
N TYR A 648 36.20 23.41 5.76
CA TYR A 648 36.64 24.81 5.65
C TYR A 648 36.27 25.56 6.94
N PRO A 649 37.03 25.39 8.03
CA PRO A 649 36.63 25.84 9.37
C PRO A 649 36.46 27.36 9.51
N GLU A 650 37.15 28.17 8.69
CA GLU A 650 37.02 29.64 8.70
C GLU A 650 35.61 30.11 8.29
N TYR A 651 34.93 29.36 7.41
CA TYR A 651 33.60 29.68 6.87
C TYR A 651 32.51 28.68 7.33
N ALA A 652 32.89 27.74 8.21
CA ALA A 652 32.07 26.60 8.64
C ALA A 652 31.44 25.78 7.48
N GLN A 653 32.14 25.68 6.35
CA GLN A 653 31.67 24.94 5.17
C GLN A 653 32.28 23.55 5.08
N THR A 654 31.65 22.67 4.30
CA THR A 654 32.08 21.29 4.09
C THR A 654 31.70 20.81 2.70
N ASP A 655 32.67 20.28 1.95
CA ASP A 655 32.43 19.61 0.67
C ASP A 655 32.51 18.09 0.80
N TYR A 656 31.58 17.39 0.15
CA TYR A 656 31.46 15.93 0.17
C TYR A 656 31.74 15.36 -1.22
N VAL A 657 32.91 14.75 -1.39
CA VAL A 657 33.29 14.03 -2.62
C VAL A 657 32.81 12.58 -2.50
N LYS A 658 31.88 12.16 -3.36
CA LYS A 658 31.28 10.81 -3.30
C LYS A 658 32.24 9.68 -3.64
N THR A 659 33.20 9.97 -4.52
CA THR A 659 34.11 9.01 -5.14
C THR A 659 35.47 9.67 -5.37
N PHE A 660 36.42 9.42 -4.47
CA PHE A 660 37.82 9.80 -4.61
C PHE A 660 38.64 8.52 -4.74
N HIS A 661 39.21 8.30 -5.92
CA HIS A 661 40.06 7.16 -6.25
C HIS A 661 41.41 7.25 -5.52
N GLU A 662 41.87 6.14 -4.94
CA GLU A 662 43.00 6.15 -3.98
C GLU A 662 44.34 6.65 -4.57
N ASN A 663 44.57 6.46 -5.87
CA ASN A 663 45.81 6.86 -6.54
C ASN A 663 45.76 8.28 -7.13
N THR A 664 44.63 8.98 -7.03
CA THR A 664 44.49 10.38 -7.46
C THR A 664 45.13 11.31 -6.43
N ARG A 665 45.79 12.39 -6.89
CA ARG A 665 46.46 13.34 -5.99
C ARG A 665 45.47 14.32 -5.36
N LEU A 666 45.76 14.76 -4.14
CA LEU A 666 44.93 15.76 -3.45
C LEU A 666 44.79 17.05 -4.27
N ILE A 667 45.87 17.50 -4.92
CA ILE A 667 45.85 18.69 -5.79
C ILE A 667 44.92 18.54 -7.00
N GLU A 668 44.80 17.33 -7.57
CA GLU A 668 43.93 17.05 -8.72
C GLU A 668 42.46 17.12 -8.29
N GLN A 669 42.10 16.49 -7.17
CA GLN A 669 40.74 16.55 -6.63
C GLN A 669 40.35 17.96 -6.19
N LEU A 670 41.27 18.70 -5.55
CA LEU A 670 41.05 20.09 -5.14
C LEU A 670 40.97 21.03 -6.35
N SER A 671 41.68 20.75 -7.45
CA SER A 671 41.59 21.57 -8.67
C SER A 671 40.21 21.51 -9.33
N VAL A 672 39.49 20.39 -9.19
CA VAL A 672 38.09 20.26 -9.61
C VAL A 672 37.15 21.00 -8.64
N LEU A 673 37.39 20.92 -7.33
CA LEU A 673 36.58 21.63 -6.32
C LEU A 673 36.71 23.15 -6.42
N PHE A 674 37.90 23.66 -6.78
CA PHE A 674 38.20 25.08 -6.94
C PHE A 674 38.27 25.54 -8.41
N GLU A 675 37.71 24.78 -9.37
CA GLU A 675 37.62 25.19 -10.78
C GLU A 675 36.77 26.47 -10.95
N SER A 676 35.73 26.59 -10.12
CA SER A 676 34.90 27.79 -10.00
C SER A 676 35.07 28.42 -8.62
N LEU A 677 34.96 29.74 -8.54
CA LEU A 677 34.95 30.47 -7.26
C LEU A 677 33.86 29.93 -6.35
N ALA A 678 34.24 29.46 -5.15
CA ALA A 678 33.30 28.93 -4.18
C ALA A 678 32.32 30.04 -3.73
N PRO A 679 30.99 29.80 -3.68
CA PRO A 679 30.01 30.85 -3.34
C PRO A 679 30.18 31.50 -1.96
N TRP A 680 30.95 30.86 -1.07
CA TRP A 680 31.25 31.31 0.29
C TRP A 680 32.62 32.02 0.40
N ASP A 681 33.45 32.01 -0.65
CA ASP A 681 34.74 32.70 -0.72
C ASP A 681 34.64 33.95 -1.60
N GLU A 682 33.83 34.93 -1.16
CA GLU A 682 33.58 36.17 -1.91
C GLU A 682 34.87 36.95 -2.25
N GLU A 683 35.93 36.78 -1.46
CA GLU A 683 37.23 37.43 -1.63
C GLU A 683 38.22 36.62 -2.49
N GLY A 684 37.87 35.41 -2.94
CA GLY A 684 38.74 34.56 -3.79
C GLY A 684 40.07 34.19 -3.14
N LYS A 685 40.04 33.90 -1.83
CA LYS A 685 41.25 33.58 -1.05
C LYS A 685 41.67 32.11 -1.19
N TYR A 686 40.74 31.19 -1.42
CA TYR A 686 40.96 29.74 -1.47
C TYR A 686 41.42 29.28 -2.87
N THR A 687 42.63 29.70 -3.24
CA THR A 687 43.29 29.26 -4.47
C THR A 687 44.32 28.15 -4.17
N LEU A 688 44.57 27.27 -5.15
CA LEU A 688 45.42 26.07 -4.99
C LEU A 688 46.86 26.37 -4.52
N ASP A 689 47.37 27.55 -4.82
CA ASP A 689 48.69 28.05 -4.42
C ASP A 689 48.72 28.64 -2.99
N ARG A 690 47.56 28.94 -2.41
CA ARG A 690 47.43 29.62 -1.10
C ARG A 690 46.84 28.74 0.01
N ILE A 691 46.23 27.61 -0.35
CA ILE A 691 45.68 26.66 0.63
C ILE A 691 46.75 25.70 1.17
N ALA A 692 46.59 25.31 2.43
CA ALA A 692 47.30 24.20 3.05
C ALA A 692 46.29 23.13 3.51
N ILE A 693 46.67 21.87 3.35
CA ILE A 693 45.85 20.70 3.67
C ILE A 693 46.32 20.12 5.00
N TYR A 694 45.40 19.81 5.89
CA TYR A 694 45.68 19.24 7.20
C TYR A 694 44.82 17.99 7.45
N TYR A 695 45.29 17.11 8.35
CA TYR A 695 44.48 16.06 8.96
C TYR A 695 44.66 16.05 10.48
N GLU A 696 43.70 15.47 11.18
CA GLU A 696 43.73 15.29 12.65
C GLU A 696 44.39 13.94 13.00
N ASP A 697 45.58 13.97 13.61
CA ASP A 697 46.15 12.79 14.26
C ASP A 697 45.51 12.62 15.64
N ARG A 698 44.37 11.93 15.68
CA ARG A 698 43.60 11.65 16.91
C ARG A 698 44.35 10.81 17.96
N ARG A 699 45.53 10.24 17.65
CA ARG A 699 46.39 9.61 18.67
C ARG A 699 47.14 10.64 19.50
N LYS A 700 47.29 11.86 18.98
CA LYS A 700 48.01 12.99 19.58
C LYS A 700 47.16 14.25 19.75
N TYR A 701 45.93 14.26 19.23
CA TYR A 701 45.07 15.43 19.08
C TYR A 701 45.73 16.59 18.29
N GLU A 702 46.68 16.25 17.41
CA GLU A 702 47.55 17.19 16.68
C GLU A 702 47.09 17.34 15.22
N LEU A 703 47.00 18.58 14.72
CA LEU A 703 46.79 18.86 13.30
C LEU A 703 48.11 18.79 12.52
N LYS A 704 48.16 17.96 11.48
CA LYS A 704 49.36 17.74 10.66
C LYS A 704 49.13 18.11 9.21
N THR A 705 50.07 18.89 8.66
CA THR A 705 50.05 19.30 7.25
C THR A 705 50.34 18.13 6.30
N VAL A 706 49.68 18.14 5.15
CA VAL A 706 49.83 17.18 4.05
C VAL A 706 50.28 17.92 2.80
N SER A 707 51.23 17.34 2.04
CA SER A 707 51.53 17.87 0.70
C SER A 707 50.40 17.54 -0.27
N SER A 708 49.97 18.53 -1.04
CA SER A 708 48.92 18.39 -2.06
C SER A 708 49.32 17.46 -3.21
N ASP A 709 50.62 17.23 -3.44
CA ASP A 709 51.13 16.28 -4.43
C ASP A 709 50.93 14.80 -4.05
N LYS A 710 50.58 14.50 -2.80
CA LYS A 710 50.36 13.11 -2.37
C LYS A 710 49.06 12.54 -2.92
N THR A 711 49.06 11.23 -3.18
CA THR A 711 47.83 10.48 -3.47
C THR A 711 47.00 10.30 -2.21
N LEU A 712 45.69 10.07 -2.36
CA LEU A 712 44.83 9.74 -1.22
C LEU A 712 45.40 8.55 -0.42
N LEU A 713 45.84 7.48 -1.09
CA LEU A 713 46.42 6.28 -0.47
C LEU A 713 47.63 6.60 0.41
N GLU A 714 48.58 7.37 -0.09
CA GLU A 714 49.78 7.78 0.67
C GLU A 714 49.47 8.56 1.94
N VAL A 715 48.33 9.24 1.97
CA VAL A 715 47.86 10.04 3.11
C VAL A 715 47.10 9.16 4.12
N LEU A 716 46.26 8.24 3.64
CA LEU A 716 45.58 7.24 4.49
C LEU A 716 46.54 6.24 5.15
N GLN A 717 47.74 6.09 4.58
CA GLN A 717 48.85 5.29 5.12
C GLN A 717 49.69 6.02 6.18
N LEU A 718 49.46 7.32 6.43
CA LEU A 718 50.27 8.09 7.37
C LEU A 718 50.11 7.58 8.82
N PRO A 719 51.21 7.48 9.59
CA PRO A 719 51.15 7.08 10.99
C PRO A 719 50.40 8.13 11.81
N GLY A 720 49.19 7.76 12.26
CA GLY A 720 48.29 8.63 13.03
C GLY A 720 46.95 8.91 12.33
N TYR A 721 46.90 8.80 10.99
CA TYR A 721 45.64 8.93 10.26
C TYR A 721 44.68 7.79 10.63
N VAL A 722 43.40 8.12 10.84
CA VAL A 722 42.33 7.14 11.10
C VAL A 722 41.08 7.55 10.34
N VAL A 723 40.58 6.69 9.46
CA VAL A 723 39.33 6.88 8.71
C VAL A 723 38.14 6.69 9.64
N GLN A 724 37.25 7.67 9.70
CA GLN A 724 36.06 7.67 10.56
C GLN A 724 34.80 7.47 9.71
N LEU A 725 33.85 6.62 10.16
CA LEU A 725 32.60 6.35 9.41
C LEU A 725 32.82 5.92 7.94
N GLY A 726 33.97 5.31 7.62
CA GLY A 726 34.35 4.98 6.24
C GLY A 726 34.78 6.18 5.37
N MET A 727 34.86 7.39 5.93
CA MET A 727 35.24 8.63 5.25
C MET A 727 36.60 9.17 5.73
N PRO A 728 37.56 9.40 4.83
CA PRO A 728 38.65 10.33 5.06
C PRO A 728 38.13 11.76 5.21
N SER A 729 38.70 12.51 6.16
CA SER A 729 38.45 13.94 6.36
C SER A 729 39.74 14.75 6.25
N PHE A 730 39.66 15.90 5.59
CA PHE A 730 40.76 16.84 5.43
C PHE A 730 40.31 18.26 5.79
N ILE A 731 41.17 19.02 6.45
CA ILE A 731 40.91 20.41 6.84
C ILE A 731 41.71 21.30 5.89
N ILE A 732 41.04 22.27 5.25
CA ILE A 732 41.64 23.19 4.28
C ILE A 732 41.62 24.60 4.87
N MET A 733 42.80 25.21 5.00
CA MET A 733 42.97 26.55 5.54
C MET A 733 44.05 27.31 4.78
N ILE A 734 44.01 28.64 4.85
CA ILE A 734 45.07 29.51 4.31
C ILE A 734 46.08 29.74 5.43
N PRO A 735 47.32 29.21 5.35
CA PRO A 735 48.23 29.13 6.49
C PRO A 735 48.65 30.50 7.03
N ASP A 736 48.63 31.52 6.18
CA ASP A 736 48.94 32.89 6.57
C ASP A 736 47.78 33.67 7.22
N SER A 737 46.55 33.15 7.16
CA SER A 737 45.38 33.87 7.67
C SER A 737 45.43 34.01 9.21
N PRO A 738 44.87 35.11 9.77
CA PRO A 738 44.73 35.25 11.22
C PRO A 738 43.93 34.09 11.83
N PHE A 739 42.93 33.58 11.09
CA PHE A 739 42.14 32.43 11.48
C PHE A 739 43.00 31.17 11.62
N ALA A 740 43.76 30.78 10.58
CA ALA A 740 44.57 29.57 10.62
C ALA A 740 45.62 29.60 11.75
N LYS A 741 46.24 30.77 11.96
CA LYS A 741 47.20 30.98 13.07
C LYS A 741 46.55 30.81 14.45
N HIS A 742 45.30 31.27 14.63
CA HIS A 742 44.55 31.04 15.86
C HIS A 742 44.08 29.58 16.00
N TYR A 743 43.53 29.00 14.94
CA TYR A 743 43.00 27.63 14.90
C TYR A 743 44.09 26.59 15.19
N LEU A 744 45.25 26.69 14.53
CA LEU A 744 46.40 25.82 14.78
C LEU A 744 46.94 25.98 16.21
N LYS A 745 46.90 27.19 16.79
CA LYS A 745 47.27 27.40 18.19
C LYS A 745 46.30 26.69 19.15
N MET A 746 44.99 26.85 18.95
CA MET A 746 43.97 26.18 19.77
C MET A 746 44.12 24.64 19.74
N HIS A 747 44.47 24.07 18.59
CA HIS A 747 44.73 22.63 18.43
C HIS A 747 46.13 22.18 18.89
N ALA A 748 47.00 23.09 19.31
CA ALA A 748 48.30 22.77 19.92
C ALA A 748 48.31 22.93 21.45
N GLU A 749 47.22 23.45 22.03
CA GLU A 749 47.00 23.62 23.48
C GLU A 749 46.05 22.57 24.07
N LEU A 750 45.58 21.61 23.25
CA LEU A 750 44.74 20.45 23.59
C LEU A 750 45.57 19.16 23.74
#